data_AF-A0A967T6W4-F1
#
_entry.id   AF-A0A967T6W4-F1
#
_cell.length_a   1.000
_cell.length_b   1.000
_cell.length_c   1.000
_cell.angle_alpha   90.00
_cell.angle_beta   90.00
_cell.angle_gamma   90.00
#
_symmetry.space_group_name_H-M   'P 1'
#
loop_
_entity.id
_entity.type
_entity.pdbx_description
1 polymer ?
#
loop_
_entity_poly.entity_id
_entity_poly.type
_entity_poly.pdbx_seq_one_letter_code
_entity_poly.pdbx_strand_id
1 'polypeptide(L)'
;MTDLLNRIRNLPPNKKELLLKKISRLDSLPVSPDQQTGAQRLSAFLVMEQISSGASQQVLREYLKDKLPDYMVPSELVILDALPLTPNGKIDRIALQKFELPDDGFEVGEFIAPRTETEEILAQIWKDLIGFDEISIHDNFFEIGGDSLISIRIIARANEAGLNLTPQLLFEYPTIAELASLLEKKPVVNSPFEVVHGEFPLLPIQQWFLEWDHTEPNHWNQAVLLETPQNFDAQAMQKTLQLLAAHHDTLRMSVKASSGGWTGHIDKAVEISMEHFDISSLAEKQRLETIEQEATRLHRSLNIKQGPIIRVAYFYFGPDTPGRLLLIVHHLAIDWVSWGILLDDLSRFYQGFLQSFDPQISLPPKTTSIKTWAEHLKEYANSAILSDEIEFWISNTEKSKRMLPADFSEGENTVASEQAITVALPVDVTQQLLNEANQAYQTRAEELLLTALVKTFYDWTSDSSLFVGLEGHGRENLFKDLDLTRTVGWFTSYYPLCLKLEHPEDTGSSLKQIKEQLRTVPNRGVGYGILRYLADRPEAEILKNSPYPQVLFNYLGRIGILLPEDGSLKLVSNGPVGRERSSKGLRRYLFEINSFIQDSRLHLSWIYSQNIYQQETINALSKNFLSNLSRIIAHCVEPEAGGFTPSDFPLADLDDGDLDKLSDLLDQID
;
A
#
# COMPACT_ATOMS: atom_id res chain seq x y z
N MET A 1 -16.59 36.09 0.26
CA MET A 1 -15.34 36.73 0.72
C MET A 1 -15.37 37.04 2.21
N THR A 2 -16.33 37.82 2.72
CA THR A 2 -16.44 38.16 4.15
C THR A 2 -16.65 36.95 5.07
N ASP A 3 -17.39 35.94 4.59
CA ASP A 3 -17.69 34.71 5.34
C ASP A 3 -16.48 33.76 5.44
N LEU A 4 -15.78 33.52 4.32
CA LEU A 4 -14.52 32.76 4.28
C LEU A 4 -13.43 33.39 5.16
N LEU A 5 -13.24 34.71 5.09
CA LEU A 5 -12.29 35.43 5.94
C LEU A 5 -12.67 35.36 7.42
N ASN A 6 -13.96 35.32 7.75
CA ASN A 6 -14.42 35.13 9.13
C ASN A 6 -14.20 33.70 9.62
N ARG A 7 -14.42 32.67 8.78
CA ARG A 7 -14.12 31.27 9.09
C ARG A 7 -12.63 31.06 9.34
N ILE A 8 -11.76 31.59 8.46
CA ILE A 8 -10.30 31.57 8.62
C ILE A 8 -9.87 32.33 9.88
N ARG A 9 -10.48 33.50 10.16
CA ARG A 9 -10.21 34.29 11.39
C ARG A 9 -10.65 33.58 12.67
N ASN A 10 -11.58 32.64 12.61
CA ASN A 10 -12.06 31.89 13.78
C ASN A 10 -11.33 30.56 13.99
N LEU A 11 -10.37 30.20 13.12
CA LEU A 11 -9.53 29.01 13.33
C LEU A 11 -8.64 29.17 14.59
N PRO A 12 -8.42 28.08 15.35
CA PRO A 12 -7.43 28.01 16.41
C PRO A 12 -6.02 28.42 15.93
N PRO A 13 -5.14 28.99 16.79
CA PRO A 13 -3.83 29.50 16.40
C PRO A 13 -2.95 28.50 15.63
N ASN A 14 -2.86 27.25 16.10
CA ASN A 14 -2.13 26.17 15.43
C ASN A 14 -2.70 25.79 14.05
N LYS A 15 -4.03 25.90 13.87
CA LYS A 15 -4.69 25.65 12.58
C LYS A 15 -4.50 26.80 11.60
N LYS A 16 -4.51 28.05 12.08
CA LYS A 16 -4.12 29.22 11.27
C LYS A 16 -2.67 29.13 10.83
N GLU A 17 -1.79 28.69 11.72
CA GLU A 17 -0.37 28.52 11.44
C GLU A 17 -0.13 27.45 10.36
N LEU A 18 -0.83 26.31 10.41
CA LEU A 18 -0.73 25.26 9.38
C LEU A 18 -1.36 25.68 8.04
N LEU A 19 -2.50 26.40 8.08
CA LEU A 19 -3.13 26.98 6.88
C LEU A 19 -2.21 28.02 6.23
N LEU A 20 -1.62 28.92 7.02
CA LEU A 20 -0.60 29.86 6.55
C LEU A 20 0.65 29.14 6.05
N LYS A 21 1.09 28.03 6.65
CA LYS A 21 2.22 27.20 6.17
C LYS A 21 1.95 26.56 4.81
N LYS A 22 0.73 26.09 4.56
CA LYS A 22 0.34 25.51 3.26
C LYS A 22 0.04 26.58 2.20
N ILE A 23 -0.45 27.75 2.62
CA ILE A 23 -0.61 28.92 1.74
C ILE A 23 0.74 29.60 1.46
N SER A 24 1.68 29.65 2.40
CA SER A 24 3.03 30.21 2.15
C SER A 24 3.90 29.33 1.25
N ARG A 25 3.50 28.07 1.03
CA ARG A 25 3.99 27.25 -0.09
C ARG A 25 3.52 27.78 -1.46
N LEU A 26 2.47 28.62 -1.53
CA LEU A 26 2.03 29.31 -2.76
C LEU A 26 2.88 30.55 -3.08
N ASP A 27 3.42 31.25 -2.07
CA ASP A 27 4.27 32.44 -2.26
C ASP A 27 5.77 32.11 -2.44
N SER A 28 6.13 30.84 -2.51
CA SER A 28 7.51 30.40 -2.73
C SER A 28 7.67 29.65 -4.05
N LEU A 29 7.58 30.37 -5.19
CA LEU A 29 8.00 29.86 -6.50
C LEU A 29 8.54 30.99 -7.41
N PRO A 30 9.51 30.76 -8.32
CA PRO A 30 10.36 29.58 -8.51
C PRO A 30 11.86 29.86 -8.31
N VAL A 31 12.55 28.75 -8.05
CA VAL A 31 13.99 28.56 -8.07
C VAL A 31 14.55 28.75 -9.48
N SER A 32 15.73 29.39 -9.61
CA SER A 32 16.59 29.20 -10.78
C SER A 32 17.55 28.04 -10.53
N PRO A 33 17.75 27.14 -11.50
CA PRO A 33 18.78 26.12 -11.39
C PRO A 33 20.15 26.80 -11.34
N ASP A 34 20.94 26.45 -10.33
CA ASP A 34 22.39 26.58 -10.45
C ASP A 34 22.84 25.68 -11.60
N GLN A 35 23.56 26.25 -12.58
CA GLN A 35 24.01 25.54 -13.77
C GLN A 35 25.04 24.44 -13.47
N GLN A 36 25.42 24.24 -12.20
CA GLN A 36 26.35 23.19 -11.80
C GLN A 36 25.75 22.03 -10.99
N THR A 37 24.63 22.19 -10.26
CA THR A 37 24.16 21.15 -9.30
C THR A 37 22.66 20.83 -9.32
N GLY A 38 21.80 21.65 -9.93
CA GLY A 38 20.39 21.31 -10.18
C GLY A 38 19.45 21.25 -8.95
N ALA A 39 19.91 21.56 -7.73
CA ALA A 39 19.07 21.56 -6.53
C ALA A 39 18.37 22.91 -6.25
N GLN A 40 17.19 22.86 -5.64
CA GLN A 40 16.34 24.03 -5.35
C GLN A 40 16.57 24.60 -3.94
N ARG A 41 16.89 25.90 -3.82
CA ARG A 41 17.07 26.62 -2.53
C ARG A 41 16.03 27.73 -2.33
N LEU A 42 15.63 27.99 -1.08
CA LEU A 42 14.72 29.08 -0.71
C LEU A 42 15.52 30.33 -0.30
N SER A 43 15.49 31.37 -1.13
CA SER A 43 16.10 32.68 -0.87
C SER A 43 15.03 33.74 -0.67
N ALA A 44 15.18 34.60 0.34
CA ALA A 44 14.25 35.68 0.62
C ALA A 44 14.92 37.06 0.45
N PHE A 45 14.31 37.93 -0.36
CA PHE A 45 14.74 39.31 -0.59
C PHE A 45 13.82 40.27 0.19
N LEU A 46 14.41 41.11 1.04
CA LEU A 46 13.67 41.94 2.00
C LEU A 46 14.04 43.41 1.82
N VAL A 47 13.05 44.31 1.86
CA VAL A 47 13.27 45.76 1.93
C VAL A 47 12.80 46.27 3.29
N MET A 48 13.64 47.01 4.00
CA MET A 48 13.31 47.54 5.33
C MET A 48 13.25 49.08 5.32
N GLU A 49 12.11 49.65 5.74
CA GLU A 49 11.90 51.12 5.75
C GLU A 49 12.74 51.88 6.80
N GLN A 50 13.33 51.20 7.79
CA GLN A 50 14.20 51.83 8.79
C GLN A 50 15.40 50.94 9.12
N ILE A 51 16.56 51.27 8.55
CA ILE A 51 17.85 50.69 8.96
C ILE A 51 18.22 51.30 10.31
N SER A 52 17.76 50.68 11.39
CA SER A 52 18.49 50.72 12.64
C SER A 52 19.67 49.78 12.46
N SER A 53 20.83 50.35 12.14
CA SER A 53 22.12 49.65 12.04
C SER A 53 22.33 48.75 13.27
N GLY A 54 22.05 47.45 13.11
CA GLY A 54 22.16 46.46 14.18
C GLY A 54 21.24 45.23 14.11
N ALA A 55 20.16 45.23 13.33
CA ALA A 55 19.38 43.99 13.13
C ALA A 55 20.14 43.05 12.17
N SER A 56 20.94 42.12 12.71
CA SER A 56 21.67 41.13 11.92
C SER A 56 20.70 40.15 11.26
N GLN A 57 21.04 39.62 10.07
CA GLN A 57 20.33 38.51 9.41
C GLN A 57 20.05 37.35 10.38
N GLN A 58 20.92 37.17 11.37
CA GLN A 58 20.79 36.17 12.43
C GLN A 58 19.57 36.40 13.34
N VAL A 59 19.25 37.65 13.71
CA VAL A 59 18.06 37.96 14.53
C VAL A 59 16.76 37.70 13.76
N LEU A 60 16.75 38.02 12.46
CA LEU A 60 15.62 37.70 11.57
C LEU A 60 15.47 36.18 11.39
N ARG A 61 16.58 35.44 11.23
CA ARG A 61 16.57 33.99 11.11
C ARG A 61 16.10 33.30 12.39
N GLU A 62 16.53 33.77 13.56
CA GLU A 62 16.06 33.29 14.87
C GLU A 62 14.57 33.58 15.09
N TYR A 63 14.10 34.77 14.68
CA TYR A 63 12.68 35.11 14.70
C TYR A 63 11.85 34.20 13.78
N LEU A 64 12.36 33.87 12.60
CA LEU A 64 11.71 32.95 11.68
C LEU A 64 11.71 31.51 12.20
N LYS A 65 12.79 31.04 12.83
CA LYS A 65 12.85 29.71 13.48
C LYS A 65 11.84 29.55 14.62
N ASP A 66 11.53 30.62 15.35
CA ASP A 66 10.51 30.61 16.40
C ASP A 66 9.06 30.58 15.85
N LYS A 67 8.89 30.71 14.53
CA LYS A 67 7.58 30.87 13.86
C LYS A 67 7.37 29.90 12.69
N LEU A 68 8.42 29.26 12.20
CA LEU A 68 8.44 28.39 11.02
C LEU A 68 9.21 27.09 11.32
N PRO A 69 8.81 25.94 10.76
CA PRO A 69 9.65 24.74 10.72
C PRO A 69 10.98 25.01 10.02
N ASP A 70 12.04 24.30 10.40
CA ASP A 70 13.40 24.56 9.91
C ASP A 70 13.53 24.55 8.38
N TYR A 71 12.75 23.73 7.66
CA TYR A 71 12.76 23.66 6.20
C TYR A 71 12.08 24.85 5.49
N MET A 72 11.36 25.71 6.24
CA MET A 72 10.71 26.93 5.73
C MET A 72 11.47 28.20 6.09
N VAL A 73 12.53 28.10 6.88
CA VAL A 73 13.42 29.23 7.17
C VAL A 73 14.33 29.40 5.96
N PRO A 74 14.27 30.54 5.22
CA PRO A 74 15.09 30.75 4.04
C PRO A 74 16.57 30.52 4.36
N SER A 75 17.22 29.73 3.52
CA SER A 75 18.65 29.47 3.62
C SER A 75 19.41 30.78 3.50
N GLU A 76 18.92 31.71 2.65
CA GLU A 76 19.52 33.01 2.37
C GLU A 76 18.54 34.18 2.63
N LEU A 77 19.01 35.23 3.32
CA LEU A 77 18.27 36.47 3.57
C LEU A 77 19.03 37.68 3.01
N VAL A 78 18.57 38.22 1.88
CA VAL A 78 19.21 39.35 1.20
C VAL A 78 18.42 40.63 1.49
N ILE A 79 19.04 41.60 2.15
CA ILE A 79 18.43 42.90 2.44
C ILE A 79 18.76 43.86 1.29
N LEU A 80 17.73 44.40 0.65
CA LEU A 80 17.81 45.35 -0.47
C LEU A 80 17.29 46.72 -0.03
N ASP A 81 17.83 47.78 -0.62
CA ASP A 81 17.32 49.14 -0.42
C ASP A 81 15.93 49.34 -1.08
N ALA A 82 15.68 48.64 -2.19
CA ALA A 82 14.39 48.59 -2.88
C ALA A 82 14.33 47.35 -3.79
N LEU A 83 13.13 46.81 -4.04
CA LEU A 83 12.94 45.73 -5.00
C LEU A 83 13.12 46.26 -6.43
N PRO A 84 13.90 45.61 -7.31
CA PRO A 84 14.00 46.00 -8.70
C PRO A 84 12.66 45.76 -9.40
N LEU A 85 12.22 46.74 -10.19
CA LEU A 85 10.96 46.69 -10.92
C LEU A 85 11.20 46.74 -12.43
N THR A 86 10.40 45.98 -13.18
CA THR A 86 10.27 46.06 -14.63
C THR A 86 9.65 47.40 -15.05
N PRO A 87 9.75 47.81 -16.33
CA PRO A 87 9.07 49.01 -16.83
C PRO A 87 7.55 49.05 -16.62
N ASN A 88 6.93 47.89 -16.36
CA ASN A 88 5.50 47.75 -16.09
C ASN A 88 5.14 47.78 -14.59
N GLY A 89 6.11 48.06 -13.71
CA GLY A 89 5.90 48.16 -12.26
C GLY A 89 5.85 46.81 -11.52
N LYS A 90 6.03 45.68 -12.21
CA LYS A 90 6.17 44.35 -11.59
C LYS A 90 7.61 44.10 -11.13
N ILE A 91 7.83 43.24 -10.14
CA ILE A 91 9.17 42.84 -9.68
C ILE A 91 9.98 42.24 -10.84
N ASP A 92 11.17 42.78 -11.08
CA ASP A 92 12.12 42.28 -12.08
C ASP A 92 12.89 41.07 -11.51
N ARG A 93 12.31 39.88 -11.71
CA ARG A 93 12.86 38.61 -11.25
C ARG A 93 14.24 38.28 -11.85
N ILE A 94 14.54 38.77 -13.06
CA ILE A 94 15.84 38.58 -13.72
C ILE A 94 16.90 39.48 -13.07
N ALA A 95 16.51 40.69 -12.64
CA ALA A 95 17.39 41.56 -11.88
C ALA A 95 17.69 41.01 -10.48
N LEU A 96 16.71 40.36 -9.82
CA LEU A 96 16.91 39.71 -8.51
C LEU A 96 17.93 38.56 -8.56
N GLN A 97 17.96 37.78 -9.65
CA GLN A 97 18.93 36.69 -9.86
C GLN A 97 20.39 37.15 -10.01
N LYS A 98 20.62 38.46 -10.22
CA LYS A 98 21.97 39.02 -10.40
C LYS A 98 22.60 39.54 -9.11
N PHE A 99 21.88 39.55 -7.99
CA PHE A 99 22.45 39.93 -6.70
C PHE A 99 23.33 38.79 -6.18
N GLU A 100 24.56 39.12 -5.79
CA GLU A 100 25.51 38.15 -5.21
C GLU A 100 24.96 37.65 -3.87
N LEU A 101 24.78 36.33 -3.77
CA LEU A 101 24.36 35.65 -2.54
C LEU A 101 25.60 35.44 -1.65
N PRO A 102 25.52 35.72 -0.33
CA PRO A 102 26.54 35.30 0.62
C PRO A 102 26.71 33.78 0.60
N ASP A 103 27.96 33.32 0.59
CA ASP A 103 28.30 31.89 0.49
C ASP A 103 28.33 31.27 1.89
N ASP A 104 27.15 31.08 2.48
CA ASP A 104 26.98 30.47 3.81
C ASP A 104 26.68 28.96 3.72
N GLY A 105 27.38 28.22 2.85
CA GLY A 105 27.72 26.79 3.05
C GLY A 105 26.65 25.77 3.45
N PHE A 106 25.41 25.86 2.98
CA PHE A 106 24.43 24.75 3.11
C PHE A 106 23.87 24.34 1.75
N GLU A 107 24.31 23.17 1.27
CA GLU A 107 23.85 22.47 0.07
C GLU A 107 22.63 21.59 0.38
N VAL A 108 21.59 21.64 -0.46
CA VAL A 108 20.48 20.67 -0.46
C VAL A 108 20.69 19.81 -1.70
N GLY A 109 20.64 18.48 -1.55
CA GLY A 109 21.05 17.50 -2.56
C GLY A 109 22.28 16.68 -2.17
N GLU A 110 22.96 17.04 -1.08
CA GLU A 110 23.92 16.14 -0.44
C GLU A 110 23.18 15.07 0.36
N PHE A 111 23.53 13.81 0.11
CA PHE A 111 23.21 12.70 0.99
C PHE A 111 23.66 13.03 2.43
N ILE A 112 22.70 13.10 3.35
CA ILE A 112 23.00 13.29 4.78
C ILE A 112 22.93 11.92 5.45
N ALA A 113 24.11 11.39 5.79
CA ALA A 113 24.26 10.12 6.46
C ALA A 113 23.57 10.13 7.85
N PRO A 114 23.10 8.97 8.33
CA PRO A 114 22.66 8.79 9.71
C PRO A 114 23.70 9.24 10.74
N ARG A 115 23.24 9.87 11.82
CA ARG A 115 24.06 10.50 12.86
C ARG A 115 23.86 9.85 14.22
N THR A 116 22.74 9.17 14.43
CA THR A 116 22.38 8.48 15.68
C THR A 116 22.11 7.00 15.44
N GLU A 117 22.21 6.17 16.48
CA GLU A 117 21.90 4.73 16.39
C GLU A 117 20.47 4.49 15.86
N THR A 118 19.50 5.29 16.27
CA THR A 118 18.12 5.19 15.76
C THR A 118 18.03 5.53 14.27
N GLU A 119 18.71 6.60 13.83
CA GLU A 119 18.78 6.96 12.41
C GLU A 119 19.47 5.86 11.60
N GLU A 120 20.55 5.25 12.11
CA GLU A 120 21.28 4.15 11.43
C GLU A 120 20.38 2.92 11.25
N ILE A 121 19.65 2.53 12.30
CA ILE A 121 18.70 1.41 12.25
C ILE A 121 17.60 1.68 11.22
N LEU A 122 16.97 2.86 11.26
CA LEU A 122 15.91 3.22 10.32
C LEU A 122 16.41 3.30 8.88
N ALA A 123 17.57 3.93 8.66
CA ALA A 123 18.18 4.02 7.33
C ALA A 123 18.50 2.64 6.76
N GLN A 124 19.04 1.73 7.56
CA GLN A 124 19.31 0.36 7.13
C GLN A 124 18.01 -0.38 6.78
N ILE A 125 16.99 -0.30 7.64
CA ILE A 125 15.67 -0.90 7.38
C ILE A 125 15.06 -0.38 6.06
N TRP A 126 15.14 0.93 5.82
CA TRP A 126 14.59 1.53 4.61
C TRP A 126 15.41 1.12 3.38
N LYS A 127 16.74 1.07 3.50
CA LYS A 127 17.65 0.63 2.44
C LYS A 127 17.28 -0.77 1.97
N ASP A 128 17.12 -1.70 2.91
CA ASP A 128 16.83 -3.10 2.64
C ASP A 128 15.44 -3.31 2.02
N LEU A 129 14.46 -2.46 2.35
CA LEU A 129 13.06 -2.63 1.92
C LEU A 129 12.67 -1.82 0.68
N ILE A 130 13.23 -0.62 0.50
CA ILE A 130 12.94 0.25 -0.64
C ILE A 130 13.88 -0.04 -1.81
N GLY A 131 15.10 -0.54 -1.52
CA GLY A 131 16.06 -1.00 -2.52
C GLY A 131 16.92 0.11 -3.13
N PHE A 132 17.15 1.21 -2.40
CA PHE A 132 18.16 2.22 -2.76
C PHE A 132 19.50 1.88 -2.10
N ASP A 133 20.62 2.26 -2.73
CA ASP A 133 21.95 2.04 -2.16
C ASP A 133 22.26 3.00 -1.01
N GLU A 134 21.72 4.21 -1.06
CA GLU A 134 21.91 5.27 -0.07
C GLU A 134 20.56 5.98 0.17
N ILE A 135 20.19 6.18 1.44
CA ILE A 135 19.00 6.91 1.86
C ILE A 135 19.44 8.02 2.80
N SER A 136 19.16 9.28 2.42
CA SER A 136 19.42 10.45 3.25
C SER A 136 18.40 10.50 4.40
N ILE A 137 18.81 10.98 5.56
CA ILE A 137 17.90 11.07 6.71
C ILE A 137 16.68 12.01 6.48
N HIS A 138 16.75 12.88 5.46
CA HIS A 138 15.69 13.80 5.07
C HIS A 138 14.87 13.33 3.87
N ASP A 139 15.17 12.15 3.31
CA ASP A 139 14.35 11.59 2.24
C ASP A 139 12.95 11.28 2.77
N ASN A 140 11.94 11.79 2.07
CA ASN A 140 10.55 11.52 2.40
C ASN A 140 10.19 10.11 1.92
N PHE A 141 9.75 9.27 2.85
CA PHE A 141 9.37 7.88 2.63
C PHE A 141 8.46 7.68 1.41
N PHE A 142 7.42 8.52 1.26
CA PHE A 142 6.44 8.38 0.19
C PHE A 142 6.95 8.91 -1.15
N GLU A 143 7.86 9.88 -1.14
CA GLU A 143 8.45 10.45 -2.35
C GLU A 143 9.50 9.54 -2.96
N ILE A 144 10.20 8.73 -2.14
CA ILE A 144 11.14 7.70 -2.61
C ILE A 144 10.44 6.37 -2.97
N GLY A 145 9.12 6.37 -3.14
CA GLY A 145 8.36 5.21 -3.58
C GLY A 145 8.00 4.22 -2.48
N GLY A 146 7.99 4.66 -1.22
CA GLY A 146 7.39 3.93 -0.11
C GLY A 146 5.87 3.79 -0.27
N ASP A 147 5.37 2.57 -0.05
CA ASP A 147 3.94 2.26 -0.11
C ASP A 147 3.42 1.67 1.22
N SER A 148 2.13 1.37 1.28
CA SER A 148 1.49 0.80 2.48
C SER A 148 2.03 -0.58 2.87
N LEU A 149 2.48 -1.40 1.91
CA LEU A 149 3.03 -2.73 2.17
C LEU A 149 4.45 -2.61 2.76
N ILE A 150 5.26 -1.74 2.18
CA ILE A 150 6.60 -1.40 2.68
C ILE A 150 6.48 -0.79 4.09
N SER A 151 5.50 0.08 4.32
CA SER A 151 5.23 0.69 5.63
C SER A 151 5.06 -0.37 6.72
N ILE A 152 4.22 -1.39 6.49
CA ILE A 152 3.96 -2.45 7.48
C ILE A 152 5.26 -3.19 7.83
N ARG A 153 6.12 -3.44 6.85
CA ARG A 153 7.40 -4.13 7.04
C ARG A 153 8.43 -3.28 7.76
N ILE A 154 8.54 -1.99 7.41
CA ILE A 154 9.39 -1.03 8.12
C ILE A 154 9.00 -0.98 9.58
N ILE A 155 7.69 -0.88 9.86
CA ILE A 155 7.16 -0.85 11.22
C ILE A 155 7.49 -2.14 11.97
N ALA A 156 7.25 -3.31 11.33
CA ALA A 156 7.58 -4.60 11.93
C ALA A 156 9.07 -4.67 12.34
N ARG A 157 9.99 -4.29 11.42
CA ARG A 157 11.44 -4.31 11.66
C ARG A 157 11.89 -3.27 12.68
N ALA A 158 11.32 -2.08 12.65
CA ALA A 158 11.60 -1.05 13.63
C ALA A 158 11.21 -1.55 15.04
N ASN A 159 10.02 -2.14 15.17
CA ASN A 159 9.53 -2.69 16.43
C ASN A 159 10.38 -3.89 16.91
N GLU A 160 10.85 -4.75 15.99
CA GLU A 160 11.84 -5.80 16.27
C GLU A 160 13.16 -5.24 16.83
N ALA A 161 13.60 -4.08 16.33
CA ALA A 161 14.77 -3.37 16.82
C ALA A 161 14.52 -2.59 18.12
N GLY A 162 13.31 -2.66 18.68
CA GLY A 162 12.91 -1.94 19.89
C GLY A 162 12.49 -0.49 19.66
N LEU A 163 12.34 -0.07 18.40
CA LEU A 163 11.84 1.25 18.01
C LEU A 163 10.33 1.13 17.82
N ASN A 164 9.53 1.55 18.81
CA ASN A 164 8.06 1.46 18.81
C ASN A 164 7.42 2.39 17.76
N LEU A 165 7.66 2.11 16.49
CA LEU A 165 7.14 2.84 15.36
C LEU A 165 5.68 2.44 15.14
N THR A 166 4.84 3.42 14.87
CA THR A 166 3.43 3.19 14.54
C THR A 166 3.15 3.66 13.12
N PRO A 167 2.11 3.12 12.45
CA PRO A 167 1.68 3.65 11.15
C PRO A 167 1.40 5.15 11.20
N GLN A 168 0.80 5.64 12.28
CA GLN A 168 0.50 7.06 12.43
C GLN A 168 1.78 7.91 12.39
N LEU A 169 2.82 7.52 13.14
CA LEU A 169 4.08 8.25 13.18
C LEU A 169 4.77 8.27 11.80
N LEU A 170 4.80 7.14 11.08
CA LEU A 170 5.41 7.09 9.74
C LEU A 170 4.70 8.00 8.74
N PHE A 171 3.37 8.13 8.83
CA PHE A 171 2.59 9.01 7.95
C PHE A 171 2.70 10.50 8.35
N GLU A 172 2.81 10.80 9.64
CA GLU A 172 2.86 12.18 10.16
C GLU A 172 4.27 12.77 10.06
N TYR A 173 5.30 11.93 10.18
CA TYR A 173 6.72 12.28 10.20
C TYR A 173 7.47 11.40 9.19
N PRO A 174 7.35 11.68 7.88
CA PRO A 174 7.75 10.75 6.83
C PRO A 174 9.26 10.71 6.55
N THR A 175 10.12 11.30 7.39
CA THR A 175 11.58 11.26 7.23
C THR A 175 12.27 10.56 8.40
N ILE A 176 13.44 9.96 8.17
CA ILE A 176 14.22 9.27 9.21
C ILE A 176 14.59 10.24 10.34
N ALA A 177 15.00 11.47 10.01
CA ALA A 177 15.37 12.49 10.98
C ALA A 177 14.21 12.84 11.92
N GLU A 178 12.99 13.02 11.38
CA GLU A 178 11.81 13.32 12.18
C GLU A 178 11.42 12.11 13.06
N LEU A 179 11.41 10.90 12.49
CA LEU A 179 11.10 9.68 13.25
C LEU A 179 12.10 9.44 14.39
N ALA A 180 13.39 9.55 14.10
CA ALA A 180 14.43 9.32 15.10
C ALA A 180 14.34 10.31 16.27
N SER A 181 13.81 11.51 16.05
CA SER A 181 13.59 12.49 17.13
C SER A 181 12.43 12.12 18.08
N LEU A 182 11.53 11.24 17.65
CA LEU A 182 10.32 10.84 18.40
C LEU A 182 10.43 9.43 18.99
N LEU A 183 11.26 8.56 18.40
CA LEU A 183 11.36 7.17 18.78
C LEU A 183 12.42 6.96 19.87
N GLU A 184 12.00 6.32 20.95
CA GLU A 184 12.90 5.81 21.98
C GLU A 184 13.11 4.31 21.79
N LYS A 185 14.37 3.88 21.73
CA LYS A 185 14.73 2.46 21.73
C LYS A 185 14.43 1.86 23.11
N LYS A 186 13.52 0.89 23.15
CA LYS A 186 13.17 0.15 24.37
C LYS A 186 13.56 -1.31 24.21
N PRO A 187 14.05 -1.97 25.27
CA PRO A 187 14.35 -3.39 25.20
C PRO A 187 13.06 -4.18 24.91
N VAL A 188 13.10 -4.98 23.86
CA VAL A 188 12.02 -5.90 23.51
C VAL A 188 12.01 -7.01 24.54
N VAL A 189 10.94 -7.09 25.34
CA VAL A 189 10.80 -8.13 26.36
C VAL A 189 10.17 -9.37 25.72
N ASN A 190 10.98 -10.40 25.51
CA ASN A 190 10.49 -11.71 25.09
C ASN A 190 9.81 -12.42 26.26
N SER A 191 8.48 -12.33 26.34
CA SER A 191 7.68 -13.16 27.24
C SER A 191 7.30 -14.48 26.55
N PRO A 192 7.24 -15.62 27.26
CA PRO A 192 6.68 -16.85 26.70
C PRO A 192 5.26 -16.59 26.20
N PHE A 193 4.99 -16.88 24.93
CA PHE A 193 3.66 -16.71 24.36
C PHE A 193 2.76 -17.88 24.73
N GLU A 194 1.51 -17.59 25.09
CA GLU A 194 0.50 -18.60 25.30
C GLU A 194 -0.01 -19.12 23.94
N VAL A 195 -0.19 -20.45 23.83
CA VAL A 195 -0.73 -21.07 22.61
C VAL A 195 -2.20 -20.71 22.47
N VAL A 196 -2.51 -19.83 21.53
CA VAL A 196 -3.88 -19.46 21.17
C VAL A 196 -4.60 -20.66 20.56
N HIS A 197 -5.81 -20.93 21.05
CA HIS A 197 -6.68 -22.01 20.58
C HIS A 197 -8.16 -21.71 20.88
N GLY A 198 -9.05 -22.53 20.32
CA GLY A 198 -10.49 -22.45 20.51
C GLY A 198 -11.21 -21.70 19.38
N GLU A 199 -12.49 -21.40 19.62
CA GLU A 199 -13.33 -20.73 18.63
C GLU A 199 -13.07 -19.22 18.55
N PHE A 200 -13.30 -18.64 17.38
CA PHE A 200 -13.23 -17.20 17.15
C PHE A 200 -14.24 -16.76 16.07
N PRO A 201 -14.74 -15.51 16.09
CA PRO A 201 -15.53 -14.96 15.00
C PRO A 201 -14.71 -14.92 13.71
N LEU A 202 -15.31 -15.18 12.56
CA LEU A 202 -14.59 -15.02 11.28
C LEU A 202 -14.40 -13.54 10.95
N LEU A 203 -13.24 -13.21 10.38
CA LEU A 203 -13.00 -11.88 9.82
C LEU A 203 -13.93 -11.60 8.63
N PRO A 204 -14.23 -10.32 8.33
CA PRO A 204 -15.12 -9.97 7.21
C PRO A 204 -14.77 -10.64 5.89
N ILE A 205 -13.48 -10.71 5.54
CA ILE A 205 -13.03 -11.33 4.29
C ILE A 205 -13.20 -12.85 4.27
N GLN A 206 -13.07 -13.50 5.42
CA GLN A 206 -13.33 -14.93 5.55
C GLN A 206 -14.84 -15.22 5.41
N GLN A 207 -15.70 -14.31 5.91
CA GLN A 207 -17.14 -14.41 5.68
C GLN A 207 -17.51 -14.12 4.23
N TRP A 208 -16.88 -13.14 3.57
CA TRP A 208 -17.06 -12.86 2.15
C TRP A 208 -16.77 -14.07 1.26
N PHE A 209 -15.73 -14.84 1.60
CA PHE A 209 -15.41 -16.10 0.92
C PHE A 209 -16.49 -17.15 1.15
N LEU A 210 -16.92 -17.36 2.40
CA LEU A 210 -17.90 -18.39 2.73
C LEU A 210 -19.35 -18.03 2.35
N GLU A 211 -19.64 -16.75 2.10
CA GLU A 211 -20.91 -16.27 1.52
C GLU A 211 -21.04 -16.72 0.06
N TRP A 212 -19.93 -16.85 -0.66
CA TRP A 212 -19.94 -17.22 -2.06
C TRP A 212 -20.10 -18.74 -2.23
N ASP A 213 -21.00 -19.15 -3.12
CA ASP A 213 -21.17 -20.54 -3.50
C ASP A 213 -19.98 -21.03 -4.36
N HIS A 214 -18.90 -21.40 -3.68
CA HIS A 214 -17.73 -21.98 -4.30
C HIS A 214 -17.99 -23.45 -4.67
N THR A 215 -17.86 -23.76 -5.96
CA THR A 215 -17.66 -25.14 -6.38
C THR A 215 -16.27 -25.58 -5.91
N GLU A 216 -16.21 -26.51 -4.94
CA GLU A 216 -14.98 -27.01 -4.29
C GLU A 216 -14.25 -25.94 -3.44
N PRO A 217 -14.84 -25.45 -2.31
CA PRO A 217 -14.29 -24.35 -1.51
C PRO A 217 -12.93 -24.64 -0.87
N ASN A 218 -12.47 -25.89 -0.86
CA ASN A 218 -11.14 -26.24 -0.37
C ASN A 218 -10.04 -25.95 -1.40
N HIS A 219 -10.39 -25.73 -2.67
CA HIS A 219 -9.45 -25.50 -3.76
C HIS A 219 -9.43 -24.01 -4.09
N TRP A 220 -9.11 -23.21 -3.07
CA TRP A 220 -8.93 -21.76 -3.15
C TRP A 220 -7.69 -21.38 -2.34
N ASN A 221 -6.54 -21.58 -2.98
CA ASN A 221 -5.26 -21.65 -2.30
C ASN A 221 -4.31 -20.59 -2.83
N GLN A 222 -3.19 -20.41 -2.14
CA GLN A 222 -2.02 -19.71 -2.63
C GLN A 222 -0.81 -20.63 -2.47
N ALA A 223 0.17 -20.49 -3.36
CA ALA A 223 1.39 -21.27 -3.32
C ALA A 223 2.64 -20.43 -3.61
N VAL A 224 3.75 -20.84 -2.99
CA VAL A 224 5.09 -20.33 -3.31
C VAL A 224 6.03 -21.50 -3.54
N LEU A 225 6.88 -21.38 -4.56
CA LEU A 225 7.94 -22.35 -4.85
C LEU A 225 9.29 -21.72 -4.51
N LEU A 226 10.04 -22.39 -3.65
CA LEU A 226 11.36 -21.95 -3.20
C LEU A 226 12.43 -22.90 -3.75
N GLU A 227 13.56 -22.34 -4.15
CA GLU A 227 14.80 -23.07 -4.37
C GLU A 227 15.50 -23.24 -3.02
N THR A 228 15.85 -24.49 -2.72
CA THR A 228 16.53 -24.86 -1.47
C THR A 228 18.05 -24.69 -1.59
N PRO A 229 18.82 -24.60 -0.50
CA PRO A 229 20.26 -24.73 -0.60
C PRO A 229 20.66 -26.13 -1.10
N GLN A 230 21.86 -26.28 -1.66
CA GLN A 230 22.34 -27.57 -2.17
C GLN A 230 22.45 -28.63 -1.06
N ASN A 231 22.87 -28.23 0.15
CA ASN A 231 22.97 -29.08 1.34
C ASN A 231 21.67 -29.09 2.18
N PHE A 232 20.51 -29.09 1.52
CA PHE A 232 19.22 -29.04 2.19
C PHE A 232 19.02 -30.22 3.16
N ASP A 233 18.91 -29.92 4.45
CA ASP A 233 18.53 -30.88 5.49
C ASP A 233 17.00 -30.96 5.62
N ALA A 234 16.41 -32.02 5.08
CA ALA A 234 14.98 -32.28 5.13
C ALA A 234 14.45 -32.53 6.56
N GLN A 235 15.27 -33.07 7.47
CA GLN A 235 14.86 -33.31 8.85
C GLN A 235 14.81 -32.00 9.65
N ALA A 236 15.79 -31.12 9.45
CA ALA A 236 15.77 -29.77 10.00
C ALA A 236 14.55 -28.99 9.50
N MET A 237 14.23 -29.08 8.20
CA MET A 237 13.03 -28.44 7.65
C MET A 237 11.75 -29.02 8.25
N GLN A 238 11.65 -30.35 8.40
CA GLN A 238 10.48 -30.97 9.02
C GLN A 238 10.26 -30.49 10.47
N LYS A 239 11.32 -30.24 11.25
CA LYS A 239 11.21 -29.63 12.59
C LYS A 239 10.81 -28.15 12.53
N THR A 240 11.36 -27.42 11.57
CA THR A 240 11.03 -26.00 11.28
C THR A 240 9.53 -25.83 11.06
N LEU A 241 8.91 -26.69 10.25
CA LEU A 241 7.47 -26.65 9.97
C LEU A 241 6.60 -26.82 11.23
N GLN A 242 7.05 -27.63 12.19
CA GLN A 242 6.30 -27.82 13.45
C GLN A 242 6.38 -26.60 14.36
N LEU A 243 7.54 -25.93 14.42
CA LEU A 243 7.68 -24.66 15.13
C LEU A 243 6.85 -23.56 14.46
N LEU A 244 6.84 -23.54 13.13
CA LEU A 244 6.04 -22.59 12.35
C LEU A 244 4.54 -22.76 12.63
N ALA A 245 4.03 -24.00 12.69
CA ALA A 245 2.65 -24.29 13.09
C ALA A 245 2.31 -23.83 14.52
N ALA A 246 3.23 -24.00 15.46
CA ALA A 246 3.06 -23.54 16.83
C ALA A 246 3.08 -22.00 16.93
N HIS A 247 3.92 -21.36 16.11
CA HIS A 247 4.08 -19.91 16.09
C HIS A 247 2.97 -19.20 15.29
N HIS A 248 2.46 -19.72 14.17
CA HIS A 248 1.40 -19.04 13.42
C HIS A 248 0.06 -19.74 13.60
N ASP A 249 -0.84 -19.11 14.36
CA ASP A 249 -2.09 -19.71 14.80
C ASP A 249 -3.00 -20.12 13.63
N THR A 250 -2.97 -19.37 12.52
CA THR A 250 -3.78 -19.66 11.32
C THR A 250 -3.34 -20.91 10.58
N LEU A 251 -2.12 -21.41 10.78
CA LEU A 251 -1.74 -22.72 10.22
C LEU A 251 -2.44 -23.89 10.92
N ARG A 252 -3.03 -23.65 12.10
CA ARG A 252 -3.83 -24.59 12.89
C ARG A 252 -5.33 -24.33 12.78
N MET A 253 -5.77 -23.48 11.85
CA MET A 253 -7.17 -23.09 11.78
C MET A 253 -8.03 -24.02 10.92
N SER A 254 -9.31 -24.09 11.29
CA SER A 254 -10.40 -24.65 10.50
C SER A 254 -11.65 -23.77 10.62
N VAL A 255 -12.63 -23.98 9.74
CA VAL A 255 -13.95 -23.33 9.79
C VAL A 255 -15.05 -24.36 10.00
N LYS A 256 -15.98 -24.07 10.91
CA LYS A 256 -17.09 -24.95 11.26
C LYS A 256 -18.41 -24.26 10.93
N ALA A 257 -19.33 -25.03 10.33
CA ALA A 257 -20.69 -24.56 10.14
C ALA A 257 -21.46 -24.69 11.46
N SER A 258 -22.19 -23.64 11.84
CA SER A 258 -23.05 -23.56 13.01
C SER A 258 -24.45 -23.08 12.62
N SER A 259 -25.42 -23.15 13.54
CA SER A 259 -26.79 -22.69 13.27
C SER A 259 -26.90 -21.19 12.96
N GLY A 260 -25.90 -20.39 13.36
CA GLY A 260 -25.83 -18.94 13.11
C GLY A 260 -24.85 -18.53 12.01
N GLY A 261 -24.38 -19.47 11.18
CA GLY A 261 -23.37 -19.22 10.15
C GLY A 261 -22.06 -19.93 10.44
N TRP A 262 -20.95 -19.42 9.92
CA TRP A 262 -19.63 -20.04 10.04
C TRP A 262 -18.84 -19.47 11.22
N THR A 263 -18.10 -20.34 11.92
CA THR A 263 -17.16 -19.94 12.99
C THR A 263 -15.76 -20.45 12.69
N GLY A 264 -14.75 -19.69 13.09
CA GLY A 264 -13.36 -20.11 13.04
C GLY A 264 -13.00 -20.95 14.27
N HIS A 265 -12.07 -21.88 14.11
CA HIS A 265 -11.51 -22.68 15.19
C HIS A 265 -10.01 -22.82 15.03
N ILE A 266 -9.24 -22.66 16.11
CA ILE A 266 -7.80 -22.86 16.14
C ILE A 266 -7.50 -24.07 17.02
N ASP A 267 -6.96 -25.13 16.44
CA ASP A 267 -6.57 -26.34 17.16
C ASP A 267 -5.30 -26.10 17.98
N LYS A 268 -5.13 -26.82 19.10
CA LYS A 268 -3.93 -26.66 19.97
C LYS A 268 -2.61 -27.01 19.26
N ALA A 269 -2.66 -27.98 18.35
CA ALA A 269 -1.52 -28.42 17.57
C ALA A 269 -2.01 -29.03 16.26
N VAL A 270 -1.18 -28.94 15.21
CA VAL A 270 -1.37 -29.64 13.95
C VAL A 270 -0.02 -30.21 13.53
N GLU A 271 -0.02 -31.37 12.89
CA GLU A 271 1.18 -31.91 12.27
C GLU A 271 1.24 -31.45 10.81
N ILE A 272 2.26 -30.67 10.46
CA ILE A 272 2.57 -30.33 9.06
C ILE A 272 3.62 -31.33 8.54
N SER A 273 3.21 -32.29 7.72
CA SER A 273 4.13 -33.22 7.07
C SER A 273 4.62 -32.68 5.73
N MET A 274 5.91 -32.84 5.45
CA MET A 274 6.52 -32.53 4.15
C MET A 274 6.59 -33.79 3.27
N GLU A 275 5.92 -33.77 2.11
CA GLU A 275 6.00 -34.86 1.12
C GLU A 275 7.33 -34.76 0.35
N HIS A 276 8.04 -35.87 0.19
CA HIS A 276 9.35 -35.92 -0.48
C HIS A 276 9.26 -36.64 -1.83
N PHE A 277 9.67 -35.96 -2.90
CA PHE A 277 9.68 -36.49 -4.26
C PHE A 277 11.11 -36.53 -4.79
N ASP A 278 11.61 -37.72 -5.13
CA ASP A 278 12.86 -37.86 -5.86
C ASP A 278 12.57 -37.80 -7.37
N ILE A 279 12.94 -36.67 -7.99
CA ILE A 279 12.83 -36.46 -9.43
C ILE A 279 14.20 -36.24 -10.09
N SER A 280 15.27 -36.60 -9.38
CA SER A 280 16.66 -36.44 -9.84
C SER A 280 16.97 -37.22 -11.11
N SER A 281 16.30 -38.35 -11.33
CA SER A 281 16.45 -39.18 -12.53
C SER A 281 15.68 -38.67 -13.76
N LEU A 282 14.77 -37.72 -13.59
CA LEU A 282 13.92 -37.20 -14.68
C LEU A 282 14.64 -36.12 -15.48
N ALA A 283 14.30 -36.00 -16.77
CA ALA A 283 14.72 -34.86 -17.59
C ALA A 283 14.02 -33.57 -17.14
N GLU A 284 14.62 -32.41 -17.40
CA GLU A 284 14.12 -31.11 -16.92
C GLU A 284 12.63 -30.86 -17.23
N LYS A 285 12.21 -31.07 -18.48
CA LYS A 285 10.80 -30.94 -18.87
C LYS A 285 9.87 -31.84 -18.03
N GLN A 286 10.27 -33.09 -17.81
CA GLN A 286 9.50 -34.03 -17.01
C GLN A 286 9.48 -33.63 -15.53
N ARG A 287 10.58 -33.09 -15.00
CA ARG A 287 10.61 -32.55 -13.62
C ARG A 287 9.57 -31.45 -13.45
N LEU A 288 9.52 -30.47 -14.36
CA LEU A 288 8.55 -29.38 -14.31
C LEU A 288 7.11 -29.90 -14.42
N GLU A 289 6.85 -30.85 -15.33
CA GLU A 289 5.54 -31.50 -15.47
C GLU A 289 5.15 -32.27 -14.18
N THR A 290 6.08 -32.97 -13.55
CA THR A 290 5.84 -33.67 -12.27
C THR A 290 5.52 -32.70 -11.14
N ILE A 291 6.27 -31.59 -11.02
CA ILE A 291 6.00 -30.56 -10.01
C ILE A 291 4.59 -29.98 -10.20
N GLU A 292 4.22 -29.61 -11.43
CA GLU A 292 2.89 -29.07 -11.76
C GLU A 292 1.75 -30.03 -11.40
N GLN A 293 1.93 -31.34 -11.70
CA GLN A 293 0.95 -32.38 -11.42
C GLN A 293 0.78 -32.61 -9.91
N GLU A 294 1.89 -32.77 -9.19
CA GLU A 294 1.85 -33.00 -7.73
C GLU A 294 1.36 -31.76 -6.99
N ALA A 295 1.77 -30.56 -7.40
CA ALA A 295 1.26 -29.32 -6.83
C ALA A 295 -0.26 -29.20 -7.00
N THR A 296 -0.79 -29.49 -8.20
CA THR A 296 -2.24 -29.51 -8.45
C THR A 296 -2.97 -30.55 -7.58
N ARG A 297 -2.37 -31.74 -7.38
CA ARG A 297 -2.92 -32.77 -6.47
C ARG A 297 -2.97 -32.26 -5.03
N LEU A 298 -1.90 -31.62 -4.57
CA LEU A 298 -1.77 -31.10 -3.21
C LEU A 298 -2.76 -29.95 -2.95
N HIS A 299 -2.95 -29.03 -3.90
CA HIS A 299 -3.98 -27.99 -3.81
C HIS A 299 -5.38 -28.58 -3.56
N ARG A 300 -5.74 -29.67 -4.25
CA ARG A 300 -7.04 -30.34 -4.08
C ARG A 300 -7.19 -31.10 -2.76
N SER A 301 -6.08 -31.34 -2.06
CA SER A 301 -6.04 -32.16 -0.84
C SER A 301 -6.23 -31.35 0.45
N LEU A 302 -6.26 -30.02 0.36
CA LEU A 302 -6.55 -29.16 1.50
C LEU A 302 -8.00 -29.33 1.95
N ASN A 303 -8.29 -29.04 3.22
CA ASN A 303 -9.64 -29.13 3.76
C ASN A 303 -9.86 -28.06 4.84
N ILE A 304 -10.71 -27.09 4.55
CA ILE A 304 -10.94 -25.94 5.45
C ILE A 304 -11.70 -26.32 6.72
N LYS A 305 -12.41 -27.46 6.74
CA LYS A 305 -13.26 -27.88 7.87
C LYS A 305 -12.55 -28.78 8.87
N GLN A 306 -11.70 -29.67 8.37
CA GLN A 306 -11.03 -30.70 9.17
C GLN A 306 -9.50 -30.57 9.14
N GLY A 307 -8.99 -29.69 8.30
CA GLY A 307 -7.57 -29.59 8.04
C GLY A 307 -7.04 -30.72 7.15
N PRO A 308 -5.77 -30.61 6.76
CA PRO A 308 -4.92 -29.46 7.04
C PRO A 308 -5.20 -28.30 6.10
N ILE A 309 -4.80 -27.11 6.55
CA ILE A 309 -4.92 -25.86 5.80
C ILE A 309 -3.63 -25.47 5.05
N ILE A 310 -2.57 -26.28 5.22
CA ILE A 310 -1.27 -26.16 4.58
C ILE A 310 -0.77 -27.52 4.07
N ARG A 311 -0.10 -27.51 2.91
CA ARG A 311 0.70 -28.62 2.36
C ARG A 311 2.11 -28.14 2.08
N VAL A 312 3.07 -29.03 2.27
CA VAL A 312 4.48 -28.78 1.95
C VAL A 312 5.02 -29.97 1.17
N ALA A 313 5.75 -29.70 0.08
CA ALA A 313 6.41 -30.72 -0.71
C ALA A 313 7.85 -30.31 -1.03
N TYR A 314 8.78 -31.26 -0.95
CA TYR A 314 10.15 -31.10 -1.38
C TYR A 314 10.45 -32.01 -2.56
N PHE A 315 10.90 -31.41 -3.66
CA PHE A 315 11.32 -32.08 -4.87
C PHE A 315 12.85 -32.08 -4.93
N TYR A 316 13.45 -33.26 -4.80
CA TYR A 316 14.88 -33.47 -4.85
C TYR A 316 15.37 -33.62 -6.29
N PHE A 317 16.38 -32.82 -6.66
CA PHE A 317 16.92 -32.75 -8.03
C PHE A 317 18.24 -33.50 -8.20
N GLY A 318 18.79 -34.07 -7.11
CA GLY A 318 20.10 -34.70 -7.07
C GLY A 318 21.05 -33.99 -6.10
N PRO A 319 22.23 -34.57 -5.82
CA PRO A 319 23.14 -34.05 -4.80
C PRO A 319 23.83 -32.74 -5.23
N ASP A 320 23.92 -32.52 -6.54
CA ASP A 320 24.63 -31.39 -7.15
C ASP A 320 23.69 -30.28 -7.65
N THR A 321 22.39 -30.40 -7.36
CA THR A 321 21.38 -29.45 -7.87
C THR A 321 20.44 -29.06 -6.75
N PRO A 322 20.30 -27.74 -6.47
CA PRO A 322 19.27 -27.22 -5.58
C PRO A 322 17.89 -27.83 -5.84
N GLY A 323 17.24 -28.31 -4.79
CA GLY A 323 15.88 -28.83 -4.87
C GLY A 323 14.82 -27.73 -4.97
N ARG A 324 13.55 -28.13 -4.89
CA ARG A 324 12.41 -27.22 -4.86
C ARG A 324 11.52 -27.52 -3.65
N LEU A 325 11.22 -26.51 -2.84
CA LEU A 325 10.31 -26.58 -1.71
C LEU A 325 9.03 -25.80 -2.05
N LEU A 326 7.93 -26.51 -2.16
CA LEU A 326 6.61 -25.95 -2.44
C LEU A 326 5.82 -25.83 -1.14
N LEU A 327 5.33 -24.63 -0.84
CA LEU A 327 4.39 -24.38 0.25
C LEU A 327 3.05 -23.98 -0.36
N ILE A 328 1.97 -24.65 0.05
CA ILE A 328 0.61 -24.36 -0.37
C ILE A 328 -0.23 -24.11 0.86
N VAL A 329 -0.89 -22.95 0.94
CA VAL A 329 -1.76 -22.59 2.06
C VAL A 329 -3.12 -22.19 1.51
N HIS A 330 -4.19 -22.63 2.17
CA HIS A 330 -5.53 -22.16 1.81
C HIS A 330 -5.64 -20.66 2.08
N HIS A 331 -6.25 -19.90 1.18
CA HIS A 331 -6.27 -18.43 1.28
C HIS A 331 -6.98 -17.92 2.54
N LEU A 332 -7.91 -18.71 3.13
CA LEU A 332 -8.51 -18.40 4.45
C LEU A 332 -7.49 -18.15 5.58
N ALA A 333 -6.28 -18.72 5.47
CA ALA A 333 -5.25 -18.65 6.49
C ALA A 333 -4.07 -17.75 6.13
N ILE A 334 -4.03 -17.20 4.91
CA ILE A 334 -2.88 -16.44 4.41
C ILE A 334 -3.26 -15.33 3.45
N ASP A 335 -2.48 -14.25 3.45
CA ASP A 335 -2.50 -13.17 2.47
C ASP A 335 -1.07 -12.81 2.03
N TRP A 336 -0.96 -11.86 1.09
CA TRP A 336 0.34 -11.43 0.55
C TRP A 336 1.29 -10.85 1.61
N VAL A 337 0.76 -10.12 2.60
CA VAL A 337 1.56 -9.61 3.73
C VAL A 337 2.08 -10.79 4.57
N SER A 338 1.22 -11.76 4.84
CA SER A 338 1.50 -12.94 5.65
C SER A 338 2.53 -13.86 5.03
N TRP A 339 2.60 -13.97 3.70
CA TRP A 339 3.68 -14.72 3.04
C TRP A 339 5.06 -14.18 3.40
N GLY A 340 5.22 -12.86 3.47
CA GLY A 340 6.51 -12.25 3.84
C GLY A 340 6.93 -12.63 5.25
N ILE A 341 5.99 -12.57 6.19
CA ILE A 341 6.21 -12.94 7.60
C ILE A 341 6.52 -14.44 7.71
N LEU A 342 5.70 -15.28 7.08
CA LEU A 342 5.81 -16.73 7.15
C LEU A 342 7.16 -17.24 6.58
N LEU A 343 7.61 -16.66 5.47
CA LEU A 343 8.86 -17.04 4.81
C LEU A 343 10.10 -16.55 5.57
N ASP A 344 10.04 -15.35 6.17
CA ASP A 344 11.07 -14.84 7.07
C ASP A 344 11.24 -15.77 8.29
N ASP A 345 10.13 -16.11 8.95
CA ASP A 345 10.14 -17.01 10.12
C ASP A 345 10.55 -18.45 9.78
N LEU A 346 10.13 -18.96 8.61
CA LEU A 346 10.59 -20.24 8.07
C LEU A 346 12.13 -20.26 7.92
N SER A 347 12.70 -19.19 7.35
CA SER A 347 14.15 -19.09 7.13
C SER A 347 14.92 -19.00 8.46
N ARG A 348 14.48 -18.14 9.37
CA ARG A 348 15.10 -17.95 10.69
C ARG A 348 15.13 -19.26 11.50
N PHE A 349 14.02 -19.99 11.55
CA PHE A 349 13.96 -21.28 12.21
C PHE A 349 14.85 -22.33 11.54
N TYR A 350 14.85 -22.39 10.21
CA TYR A 350 15.65 -23.35 9.47
C TYR A 350 17.15 -23.13 9.69
N GLN A 351 17.62 -21.88 9.62
CA GLN A 351 19.00 -21.51 9.93
C GLN A 351 19.41 -21.88 11.36
N GLY A 352 18.51 -21.65 12.33
CA GLY A 352 18.75 -22.02 13.72
C GLY A 352 19.06 -23.51 13.89
N PHE A 353 18.30 -24.38 13.21
CA PHE A 353 18.57 -25.82 13.22
C PHE A 353 19.90 -26.19 12.55
N LEU A 354 20.25 -25.56 11.42
CA LEU A 354 21.51 -25.85 10.71
C LEU A 354 22.73 -25.50 11.56
N GLN A 355 22.65 -24.43 12.33
CA GLN A 355 23.75 -23.95 13.17
C GLN A 355 23.82 -24.64 14.53
N SER A 356 22.97 -25.64 14.81
CA SER A 356 22.86 -26.32 16.11
C SER A 356 22.61 -25.37 17.29
N PHE A 357 22.05 -24.18 17.02
CA PHE A 357 21.59 -23.26 18.05
C PHE A 357 20.28 -23.77 18.64
N ASP A 358 20.02 -23.39 19.91
CA ASP A 358 18.75 -23.68 20.56
C ASP A 358 17.59 -23.06 19.73
N PRO A 359 16.57 -23.83 19.33
CA PRO A 359 15.40 -23.30 18.63
C PRO A 359 14.59 -22.25 19.44
N GLN A 360 14.98 -21.94 20.68
CA GLN A 360 14.63 -20.68 21.33
C GLN A 360 15.33 -19.43 20.77
N ILE A 361 16.04 -19.50 19.63
CA ILE A 361 16.37 -18.31 18.81
C ILE A 361 15.09 -17.51 18.70
N SER A 362 15.04 -16.37 19.39
CA SER A 362 13.78 -15.69 19.62
C SER A 362 13.38 -15.10 18.28
N LEU A 363 12.40 -15.73 17.63
CA LEU A 363 11.54 -14.97 16.76
C LEU A 363 11.10 -13.72 17.52
N PRO A 364 10.83 -12.62 16.79
CA PRO A 364 10.16 -11.49 17.38
C PRO A 364 8.96 -11.94 18.21
N PRO A 365 8.63 -11.21 19.28
CA PRO A 365 7.41 -11.44 20.01
C PRO A 365 6.21 -11.64 19.08
N LYS A 366 5.34 -12.60 19.42
CA LYS A 366 4.05 -12.70 18.70
C LYS A 366 3.31 -11.38 18.86
N THR A 367 2.81 -10.88 17.73
CA THR A 367 1.86 -9.78 17.68
C THR A 367 0.45 -10.28 17.98
N THR A 368 -0.55 -9.40 17.93
CA THR A 368 -1.95 -9.72 18.25
C THR A 368 -2.46 -10.92 17.46
N SER A 369 -3.06 -11.89 18.16
CA SER A 369 -3.62 -13.08 17.51
C SER A 369 -4.83 -12.72 16.63
N ILE A 370 -5.07 -13.51 15.57
CA ILE A 370 -6.26 -13.34 14.72
C ILE A 370 -7.57 -13.45 15.52
N LYS A 371 -7.58 -14.30 16.56
CA LYS A 371 -8.73 -14.48 17.45
C LYS A 371 -9.03 -13.20 18.22
N THR A 372 -8.01 -12.63 18.88
CA THR A 372 -8.14 -11.37 19.63
C THR A 372 -8.58 -10.24 18.70
N TRP A 373 -8.00 -10.15 17.50
CA TRP A 373 -8.40 -9.18 16.50
C TRP A 373 -9.85 -9.33 16.08
N ALA A 374 -10.30 -10.56 15.77
CA ALA A 374 -11.68 -10.83 15.37
C ALA A 374 -12.70 -10.48 16.47
N GLU A 375 -12.36 -10.75 17.73
CA GLU A 375 -13.17 -10.38 18.88
C GLU A 375 -13.32 -8.85 18.99
N HIS A 376 -12.22 -8.10 18.86
CA HIS A 376 -12.26 -6.63 18.88
C HIS A 376 -13.02 -6.04 17.68
N LEU A 377 -12.88 -6.61 16.48
CA LEU A 377 -13.65 -6.18 15.33
C LEU A 377 -15.16 -6.39 15.54
N LYS A 378 -15.56 -7.47 16.19
CA LYS A 378 -16.98 -7.74 16.50
C LYS A 378 -17.55 -6.72 17.48
N GLU A 379 -16.77 -6.30 18.46
CA GLU A 379 -17.15 -5.22 19.38
C GLU A 379 -17.22 -3.88 18.64
N TYR A 380 -16.19 -3.57 17.84
CA TYR A 380 -16.11 -2.34 17.05
C TYR A 380 -17.26 -2.20 16.04
N ALA A 381 -17.73 -3.31 15.46
CA ALA A 381 -18.86 -3.35 14.54
C ALA A 381 -20.15 -2.75 15.12
N ASN A 382 -20.29 -2.78 16.44
CA ASN A 382 -21.45 -2.30 17.18
C ASN A 382 -21.17 -0.98 17.92
N SER A 383 -20.04 -0.33 17.66
CA SER A 383 -19.68 0.96 18.23
C SER A 383 -20.42 2.12 17.54
N ALA A 384 -20.60 3.23 18.27
CA ALA A 384 -21.17 4.46 17.71
C ALA A 384 -20.29 5.03 16.58
N ILE A 385 -18.97 4.97 16.73
CA ILE A 385 -18.00 5.50 15.76
C ILE A 385 -18.21 4.87 14.38
N LEU A 386 -18.28 3.54 14.31
CA LEU A 386 -18.46 2.86 13.03
C LEU A 386 -19.90 3.01 12.48
N SER A 387 -20.86 3.27 13.36
CA SER A 387 -22.26 3.49 12.96
C SER A 387 -22.40 4.68 12.01
N ASP A 388 -21.58 5.71 12.19
CA ASP A 388 -21.61 6.93 11.38
C ASP A 388 -21.16 6.68 9.92
N GLU A 389 -20.48 5.57 9.64
CA GLU A 389 -20.06 5.21 8.27
C GLU A 389 -21.15 4.52 7.44
N ILE A 390 -22.21 3.99 8.06
CA ILE A 390 -23.14 3.09 7.36
C ILE A 390 -23.89 3.76 6.22
N GLU A 391 -24.28 5.02 6.40
CA GLU A 391 -24.96 5.80 5.37
C GLU A 391 -24.05 6.07 4.17
N PHE A 392 -22.76 6.32 4.41
CA PHE A 392 -21.76 6.46 3.36
C PHE A 392 -21.71 5.19 2.50
N TRP A 393 -21.62 4.02 3.15
CA TRP A 393 -21.53 2.73 2.46
C TRP A 393 -22.80 2.38 1.68
N ILE A 394 -23.99 2.61 2.26
CA ILE A 394 -25.28 2.38 1.58
C ILE A 394 -25.41 3.32 0.37
N SER A 395 -25.14 4.61 0.55
CA SER A 395 -25.22 5.58 -0.54
C SER A 395 -24.29 5.20 -1.71
N ASN A 396 -23.12 4.66 -1.40
CA ASN A 396 -22.16 4.24 -2.40
C ASN A 396 -22.59 2.98 -3.17
N THR A 397 -23.17 1.98 -2.50
CA THR A 397 -23.58 0.72 -3.17
C THR A 397 -24.84 0.86 -4.03
N GLU A 398 -25.69 1.86 -3.78
CA GLU A 398 -26.88 2.12 -4.59
C GLU A 398 -26.58 2.78 -5.94
N LYS A 399 -25.41 3.42 -6.09
CA LYS A 399 -25.09 4.36 -7.17
C LYS A 399 -24.75 3.73 -8.53
N SER A 400 -24.55 2.42 -8.63
CA SER A 400 -24.36 1.81 -9.96
C SER A 400 -24.81 0.35 -10.05
N LYS A 401 -25.70 0.12 -11.02
CA LYS A 401 -26.26 -1.18 -11.41
C LYS A 401 -26.07 -1.44 -12.91
N ARG A 402 -25.23 -0.64 -13.59
CA ARG A 402 -25.05 -0.76 -15.04
C ARG A 402 -24.19 -1.96 -15.36
N MET A 403 -24.68 -2.78 -16.29
CA MET A 403 -23.95 -3.95 -16.78
C MET A 403 -22.93 -3.51 -17.81
N LEU A 404 -21.67 -3.92 -17.64
CA LEU A 404 -20.64 -3.78 -18.65
C LEU A 404 -21.01 -4.53 -19.94
N PRO A 405 -20.59 -4.03 -21.12
CA PRO A 405 -20.74 -4.77 -22.37
C PRO A 405 -20.03 -6.13 -22.29
N ALA A 406 -20.52 -7.11 -23.05
CA ALA A 406 -19.90 -8.42 -23.23
C ALA A 406 -19.87 -8.76 -24.72
N ASP A 407 -18.80 -9.40 -25.19
CA ASP A 407 -18.71 -9.85 -26.58
C ASP A 407 -19.58 -11.08 -26.82
N PHE A 408 -19.72 -11.91 -25.78
CA PHE A 408 -20.53 -13.13 -25.79
C PHE A 408 -21.55 -13.10 -24.64
N SER A 409 -22.83 -12.93 -24.97
CA SER A 409 -23.91 -12.73 -23.99
C SER A 409 -24.31 -13.98 -23.18
N GLU A 410 -23.92 -15.18 -23.63
CA GLU A 410 -24.28 -16.47 -23.00
C GLU A 410 -23.08 -17.18 -22.36
N GLY A 411 -21.91 -16.52 -22.28
CA GLY A 411 -20.70 -17.09 -21.74
C GLY A 411 -20.73 -17.28 -20.22
N GLU A 412 -20.38 -18.47 -19.74
CA GLU A 412 -20.20 -18.70 -18.30
C GLU A 412 -18.86 -18.14 -17.79
N ASN A 413 -18.90 -17.32 -16.73
CA ASN A 413 -17.72 -16.74 -16.08
C ASN A 413 -17.04 -17.76 -15.14
N THR A 414 -16.33 -18.74 -15.69
CA THR A 414 -15.69 -19.82 -14.91
C THR A 414 -14.17 -19.62 -14.80
N VAL A 415 -13.56 -20.18 -13.75
CA VAL A 415 -12.10 -20.23 -13.60
C VAL A 415 -11.46 -21.04 -14.74
N ALA A 416 -12.12 -22.08 -15.26
CA ALA A 416 -11.64 -22.82 -16.43
C ALA A 416 -11.46 -21.95 -17.68
N SER A 417 -12.29 -20.92 -17.83
CA SER A 417 -12.27 -19.99 -18.96
C SER A 417 -11.38 -18.77 -18.73
N GLU A 418 -10.69 -18.70 -17.60
CA GLU A 418 -9.83 -17.58 -17.24
C GLU A 418 -8.68 -17.43 -18.24
N GLN A 419 -8.43 -16.19 -18.65
CA GLN A 419 -7.27 -15.76 -19.42
C GLN A 419 -6.71 -14.48 -18.78
N ALA A 420 -5.42 -14.25 -18.98
CA ALA A 420 -4.74 -13.06 -18.50
C ALA A 420 -3.95 -12.40 -19.62
N ILE A 421 -4.03 -11.06 -19.71
CA ILE A 421 -3.14 -10.24 -20.54
C ILE A 421 -2.40 -9.30 -19.62
N THR A 422 -1.07 -9.35 -19.66
CA THR A 422 -0.21 -8.44 -18.90
C THR A 422 0.40 -7.41 -19.84
N VAL A 423 0.19 -6.14 -19.51
CA VAL A 423 0.82 -4.99 -20.18
C VAL A 423 1.68 -4.24 -19.18
N ALA A 424 2.72 -3.55 -19.64
CA ALA A 424 3.64 -2.85 -18.74
C ALA A 424 4.01 -1.47 -19.26
N LEU A 425 4.10 -0.49 -18.35
CA LEU A 425 4.71 0.79 -18.65
C LEU A 425 6.22 0.63 -18.88
N PRO A 426 6.83 1.50 -19.70
CA PRO A 426 8.28 1.69 -19.72
C PRO A 426 8.84 2.09 -18.35
N VAL A 427 10.14 1.86 -18.14
CA VAL A 427 10.83 2.14 -16.86
C VAL A 427 10.80 3.63 -16.50
N ASP A 428 11.11 4.49 -17.48
CA ASP A 428 11.11 5.95 -17.35
C ASP A 428 9.73 6.50 -16.98
N VAL A 429 8.68 6.02 -17.64
CA VAL A 429 7.30 6.43 -17.35
C VAL A 429 6.84 5.88 -15.98
N THR A 430 7.28 4.67 -15.62
CA THR A 430 7.00 4.10 -14.28
C THR A 430 7.66 4.94 -13.19
N GLN A 431 8.90 5.39 -13.40
CA GLN A 431 9.58 6.26 -12.45
C GLN A 431 8.84 7.59 -12.27
N GLN A 432 8.38 8.19 -13.37
CA GLN A 432 7.55 9.41 -13.32
C GLN A 432 6.24 9.21 -12.55
N LEU A 433 5.57 8.08 -12.75
CA LEU A 433 4.35 7.74 -12.00
C LEU A 433 4.60 7.66 -10.48
N LEU A 434 5.72 7.08 -10.08
CA LEU A 434 6.02 6.85 -8.66
C LEU A 434 6.52 8.11 -7.95
N ASN A 435 7.15 9.01 -8.70
CA ASN A 435 7.81 10.19 -8.15
C ASN A 435 7.08 11.48 -8.59
N GLU A 436 7.48 12.07 -9.71
CA GLU A 436 7.13 13.45 -10.11
C GLU A 436 5.62 13.65 -10.32
N ALA A 437 4.93 12.67 -10.92
CA ALA A 437 3.53 12.81 -11.30
C ALA A 437 2.58 13.00 -10.12
N ASN A 438 3.00 12.62 -8.91
CA ASN A 438 2.19 12.79 -7.70
C ASN A 438 2.24 14.22 -7.13
N GLN A 439 3.24 15.01 -7.51
CA GLN A 439 3.50 16.31 -6.89
C GLN A 439 2.49 17.38 -7.31
N ALA A 440 2.11 17.41 -8.60
CA ALA A 440 1.24 18.45 -9.16
C ALA A 440 -0.11 18.58 -8.43
N TYR A 441 -0.68 17.47 -7.99
CA TYR A 441 -2.00 17.41 -7.34
C TYR A 441 -1.95 16.78 -5.94
N GLN A 442 -0.77 16.56 -5.36
CA GLN A 442 -0.58 15.85 -4.07
C GLN A 442 -1.30 14.50 -4.01
N THR A 443 -1.19 13.76 -5.11
CA THR A 443 -1.89 12.49 -5.29
C THR A 443 -1.06 11.30 -4.79
N ARG A 444 -1.63 10.12 -4.91
CA ARG A 444 -0.93 8.83 -4.80
C ARG A 444 -0.99 8.10 -6.14
N ALA A 445 -0.04 7.19 -6.37
CA ALA A 445 -0.03 6.36 -7.60
C ALA A 445 -1.38 5.65 -7.84
N GLU A 446 -2.02 5.12 -6.79
CA GLU A 446 -3.34 4.51 -6.87
C GLU A 446 -4.43 5.45 -7.43
N GLU A 447 -4.39 6.74 -7.06
CA GLU A 447 -5.37 7.73 -7.52
C GLU A 447 -5.20 8.01 -9.02
N LEU A 448 -3.95 8.03 -9.52
CA LEU A 448 -3.63 8.14 -10.95
C LEU A 448 -4.09 6.89 -11.72
N LEU A 449 -3.85 5.71 -11.15
CA LEU A 449 -4.27 4.44 -11.74
C LEU A 449 -5.79 4.31 -11.84
N LEU A 450 -6.52 4.67 -10.78
CA LEU A 450 -7.98 4.66 -10.77
C LEU A 450 -8.56 5.74 -11.70
N THR A 451 -7.91 6.90 -11.81
CA THR A 451 -8.30 7.91 -12.81
C THR A 451 -8.17 7.35 -14.24
N ALA A 452 -7.05 6.68 -14.54
CA ALA A 452 -6.85 6.02 -15.84
C ALA A 452 -7.88 4.90 -16.07
N LEU A 453 -8.23 4.15 -15.02
CA LEU A 453 -9.24 3.08 -15.08
C LEU A 453 -10.61 3.65 -15.45
N VAL A 454 -11.10 4.65 -14.71
CA VAL A 454 -12.43 5.23 -14.95
C VAL A 454 -12.50 5.87 -16.33
N LYS A 455 -11.46 6.60 -16.78
CA LYS A 455 -11.39 7.13 -18.14
C LYS A 455 -11.42 6.03 -19.20
N THR A 456 -10.73 4.91 -18.97
CA THR A 456 -10.71 3.77 -19.90
C THR A 456 -12.09 3.13 -20.07
N PHE A 457 -12.81 2.95 -18.95
CA PHE A 457 -14.19 2.45 -18.99
C PHE A 457 -15.16 3.48 -19.56
N TYR A 458 -14.94 4.77 -19.33
CA TYR A 458 -15.69 5.84 -19.97
C TYR A 458 -15.52 5.82 -21.49
N ASP A 459 -14.29 5.73 -22.00
CA ASP A 459 -14.01 5.66 -23.44
C ASP A 459 -14.70 4.45 -24.09
N TRP A 460 -14.85 3.35 -23.35
CA TRP A 460 -15.47 2.12 -23.84
C TRP A 460 -17.01 2.13 -23.76
N THR A 461 -17.57 2.67 -22.67
CA THR A 461 -19.01 2.53 -22.35
C THR A 461 -19.79 3.83 -22.46
N SER A 462 -19.10 4.97 -22.63
CA SER A 462 -19.63 6.32 -22.49
C SER A 462 -20.29 6.61 -21.13
N ASP A 463 -20.07 5.76 -20.12
CA ASP A 463 -20.48 5.98 -18.75
C ASP A 463 -19.35 6.65 -17.97
N SER A 464 -19.62 7.82 -17.41
CA SER A 464 -18.63 8.54 -16.62
C SER A 464 -18.56 8.03 -15.18
N SER A 465 -19.26 6.95 -14.85
CA SER A 465 -19.18 6.24 -13.57
C SER A 465 -18.70 4.80 -13.72
N LEU A 466 -17.92 4.33 -12.75
CA LEU A 466 -17.45 2.97 -12.66
C LEU A 466 -17.63 2.43 -11.24
N PHE A 467 -18.36 1.33 -11.11
CA PHE A 467 -18.47 0.59 -9.85
C PHE A 467 -17.34 -0.43 -9.77
N VAL A 468 -16.41 -0.20 -8.85
CA VAL A 468 -15.18 -0.96 -8.71
C VAL A 468 -15.08 -1.53 -7.29
N GLY A 469 -14.64 -2.78 -7.19
CA GLY A 469 -14.20 -3.37 -5.94
C GLY A 469 -12.74 -3.02 -5.70
N LEU A 470 -12.42 -2.58 -4.49
CA LEU A 470 -11.06 -2.24 -4.08
C LEU A 470 -10.67 -3.11 -2.89
N GLU A 471 -9.39 -3.46 -2.83
CA GLU A 471 -8.79 -4.19 -1.72
C GLU A 471 -7.73 -3.34 -1.01
N GLY A 472 -7.77 -3.38 0.32
CA GLY A 472 -6.72 -2.89 1.19
C GLY A 472 -6.11 -4.05 1.97
N HIS A 473 -5.00 -3.81 2.66
CA HIS A 473 -4.33 -4.84 3.46
C HIS A 473 -5.15 -5.27 4.71
N GLY A 474 -6.11 -4.43 5.16
CA GLY A 474 -7.00 -4.69 6.30
C GLY A 474 -6.30 -4.84 7.66
N ARG A 475 -5.11 -4.25 7.77
CA ARG A 475 -4.29 -4.13 8.99
C ARG A 475 -4.26 -2.67 9.47
N GLU A 476 -5.40 -2.02 9.39
CA GLU A 476 -5.55 -0.62 9.79
C GLU A 476 -5.38 -0.47 11.30
N ASN A 477 -4.80 0.65 11.74
CA ASN A 477 -4.59 0.94 13.15
C ASN A 477 -5.91 1.39 13.83
N LEU A 478 -6.84 0.44 14.01
CA LEU A 478 -8.15 0.68 14.60
C LEU A 478 -8.11 0.74 16.14
N PHE A 479 -7.14 0.07 16.76
CA PHE A 479 -7.05 -0.06 18.22
C PHE A 479 -5.61 0.20 18.67
N LYS A 480 -5.43 1.07 19.66
CA LYS A 480 -4.11 1.53 20.13
C LYS A 480 -3.23 0.42 20.70
N ASP A 481 -3.85 -0.61 21.27
CA ASP A 481 -3.15 -1.67 22.02
C ASP A 481 -2.98 -2.96 21.20
N LEU A 482 -3.36 -2.97 19.92
CA LEU A 482 -3.25 -4.14 19.05
C LEU A 482 -2.22 -3.91 17.95
N ASP A 483 -1.43 -4.94 17.67
CA ASP A 483 -0.40 -4.96 16.65
C ASP A 483 -0.64 -6.14 15.70
N LEU A 484 -0.77 -5.86 14.41
CA LEU A 484 -0.94 -6.89 13.37
C LEU A 484 0.28 -7.00 12.45
N THR A 485 1.38 -6.30 12.74
CA THR A 485 2.53 -6.17 11.83
C THR A 485 3.19 -7.50 11.47
N ARG A 486 3.15 -8.48 12.39
CA ARG A 486 3.67 -9.85 12.20
C ARG A 486 2.63 -10.95 12.33
N THR A 487 1.33 -10.62 12.31
CA THR A 487 0.28 -11.64 12.44
C THR A 487 0.02 -12.32 11.11
N VAL A 488 0.26 -13.62 10.99
CA VAL A 488 -0.08 -14.41 9.79
C VAL A 488 -1.59 -14.69 9.78
N GLY A 489 -2.25 -14.45 8.65
CA GLY A 489 -3.70 -14.63 8.44
C GLY A 489 -4.20 -13.94 7.17
N TRP A 490 -5.49 -14.04 6.89
CA TRP A 490 -6.10 -13.31 5.78
C TRP A 490 -6.82 -12.07 6.29
N PHE A 491 -6.19 -10.90 6.10
CA PHE A 491 -6.70 -9.64 6.65
C PHE A 491 -7.32 -8.72 5.61
N THR A 492 -7.14 -8.99 4.30
CA THR A 492 -7.61 -8.15 3.20
C THR A 492 -8.95 -7.47 3.49
N SER A 493 -8.98 -6.15 3.47
CA SER A 493 -10.21 -5.39 3.54
C SER A 493 -10.76 -5.21 2.13
N TYR A 494 -11.98 -5.66 1.87
CA TYR A 494 -12.64 -5.43 0.60
C TYR A 494 -13.74 -4.38 0.76
N TYR A 495 -13.86 -3.46 -0.18
CA TYR A 495 -14.98 -2.52 -0.24
C TYR A 495 -15.30 -2.12 -1.69
N PRO A 496 -16.60 -1.96 -2.03
CA PRO A 496 -16.99 -1.39 -3.31
C PRO A 496 -16.92 0.15 -3.27
N LEU A 497 -16.64 0.78 -4.41
CA LEU A 497 -16.65 2.23 -4.60
C LEU A 497 -17.21 2.58 -5.98
N CYS A 498 -18.15 3.53 -6.03
CA CYS A 498 -18.63 4.09 -7.29
C CYS A 498 -17.87 5.38 -7.59
N LEU A 499 -16.90 5.30 -8.49
CA LEU A 499 -16.10 6.43 -8.92
C LEU A 499 -16.78 7.12 -10.10
N LYS A 500 -16.94 8.44 -10.03
CA LYS A 500 -17.59 9.26 -11.06
C LYS A 500 -16.67 10.38 -11.55
N LEU A 501 -16.71 10.65 -12.85
CA LEU A 501 -16.14 11.81 -13.50
C LEU A 501 -17.27 12.69 -14.05
N GLU A 502 -17.20 13.99 -13.81
CA GLU A 502 -18.15 14.95 -14.37
C GLU A 502 -17.63 15.56 -15.67
N HIS A 503 -16.32 15.76 -15.75
CA HIS A 503 -15.59 16.27 -16.91
C HIS A 503 -14.47 15.30 -17.31
N PRO A 504 -14.79 14.11 -17.85
CA PRO A 504 -13.79 13.11 -18.22
C PRO A 504 -12.78 13.62 -19.25
N GLU A 505 -13.10 14.66 -20.02
CA GLU A 505 -12.23 15.31 -20.99
C GLU A 505 -11.08 16.11 -20.35
N ASP A 506 -11.28 16.63 -19.13
CA ASP A 506 -10.28 17.40 -18.39
C ASP A 506 -9.51 16.49 -17.43
N THR A 507 -8.21 16.32 -17.71
CA THR A 507 -7.30 15.49 -16.89
C THR A 507 -7.15 16.04 -15.48
N GLY A 508 -6.98 17.35 -15.31
CA GLY A 508 -6.80 17.98 -14.01
C GLY A 508 -8.06 17.86 -13.15
N SER A 509 -9.22 18.18 -13.72
CA SER A 509 -10.51 17.98 -13.03
C SER A 509 -10.75 16.50 -12.68
N SER A 510 -10.42 15.58 -13.59
CA SER A 510 -10.60 14.14 -13.35
C SER A 510 -9.75 13.65 -12.16
N LEU A 511 -8.48 14.07 -12.10
CA LEU A 511 -7.57 13.71 -11.01
C LEU A 511 -8.08 14.24 -9.67
N LYS A 512 -8.47 15.51 -9.60
CA LYS A 512 -9.02 16.13 -8.39
C LYS A 512 -10.27 15.39 -7.91
N GLN A 513 -11.20 15.05 -8.81
CA GLN A 513 -12.43 14.35 -8.46
C GLN A 513 -12.18 12.93 -7.94
N ILE A 514 -11.29 12.16 -8.57
CA ILE A 514 -10.98 10.79 -8.13
C ILE A 514 -10.23 10.82 -6.79
N LYS A 515 -9.28 11.75 -6.63
CA LYS A 515 -8.59 12.00 -5.37
C LYS A 515 -9.60 12.27 -4.24
N GLU A 516 -10.49 13.25 -4.40
CA GLU A 516 -11.45 13.57 -3.34
C GLU A 516 -12.39 12.41 -3.04
N GLN A 517 -12.90 11.70 -4.05
CA GLN A 517 -13.73 10.52 -3.83
C GLN A 517 -12.99 9.45 -3.02
N LEU A 518 -11.72 9.17 -3.32
CA LEU A 518 -10.92 8.21 -2.56
C LEU A 518 -10.59 8.71 -1.14
N ARG A 519 -10.36 10.02 -0.97
CA ARG A 519 -10.04 10.62 0.33
C ARG A 519 -11.25 10.72 1.26
N THR A 520 -12.47 10.69 0.72
CA THR A 520 -13.71 10.60 1.52
C THR A 520 -13.97 9.20 2.08
N VAL A 521 -13.27 8.16 1.58
CA VAL A 521 -13.46 6.79 2.06
C VAL A 521 -13.01 6.67 3.52
N PRO A 522 -13.92 6.36 4.46
CA PRO A 522 -13.58 6.31 5.87
C PRO A 522 -12.68 5.11 6.16
N ASN A 523 -11.67 5.32 7.02
CA ASN A 523 -10.76 4.28 7.52
C ASN A 523 -10.22 3.35 6.42
N ARG A 524 -9.91 3.91 5.24
CA ARG A 524 -9.40 3.18 4.06
C ARG A 524 -10.27 1.98 3.65
N GLY A 525 -11.56 2.05 3.96
CA GLY A 525 -12.57 1.08 3.52
C GLY A 525 -12.75 -0.15 4.40
N VAL A 526 -11.96 -0.32 5.48
CA VAL A 526 -12.08 -1.47 6.38
C VAL A 526 -13.47 -1.59 7.01
N GLY A 527 -14.14 -0.45 7.22
CA GLY A 527 -15.46 -0.37 7.83
C GLY A 527 -16.57 -1.08 7.05
N TYR A 528 -16.49 -1.12 5.71
CA TYR A 528 -17.52 -1.76 4.88
C TYR A 528 -17.72 -3.23 5.24
N GLY A 529 -16.63 -4.00 5.27
CA GLY A 529 -16.68 -5.42 5.60
C GLY A 529 -17.13 -5.66 7.05
N ILE A 530 -16.65 -4.83 7.99
CA ILE A 530 -17.03 -4.93 9.40
C ILE A 530 -18.53 -4.69 9.56
N LEU A 531 -19.07 -3.63 8.96
CA LEU A 531 -20.51 -3.33 9.00
C LEU A 531 -21.35 -4.40 8.30
N ARG A 532 -20.92 -4.86 7.12
CA ARG A 532 -21.66 -5.86 6.34
C ARG A 532 -21.75 -7.22 7.06
N TYR A 533 -20.67 -7.66 7.71
CA TYR A 533 -20.55 -9.04 8.21
C TYR A 533 -20.62 -9.19 9.73
N LEU A 534 -20.28 -8.15 10.49
CA LEU A 534 -20.14 -8.25 11.96
C LEU A 534 -21.13 -7.39 12.74
N ALA A 535 -21.76 -6.39 12.11
CA ALA A 535 -22.72 -5.53 12.79
C ALA A 535 -24.07 -6.23 12.97
N ASP A 536 -24.65 -6.11 14.16
CA ASP A 536 -25.96 -6.65 14.51
C ASP A 536 -27.01 -5.53 14.47
N ARG A 537 -27.34 -5.07 13.25
CA ARG A 537 -28.29 -3.96 13.03
C ARG A 537 -29.04 -4.08 11.69
N PRO A 538 -30.27 -3.55 11.58
CA PRO A 538 -31.08 -3.67 10.37
C PRO A 538 -30.43 -3.10 9.11
N GLU A 539 -29.70 -2.00 9.22
CA GLU A 539 -29.05 -1.32 8.09
C GLU A 539 -27.94 -2.17 7.47
N ALA A 540 -27.31 -3.06 8.24
CA ALA A 540 -26.30 -3.99 7.73
C ALA A 540 -26.89 -4.97 6.71
N GLU A 541 -28.20 -5.27 6.79
CA GLU A 541 -28.88 -6.12 5.79
C GLU A 541 -28.94 -5.44 4.41
N ILE A 542 -28.97 -4.10 4.35
CA ILE A 542 -28.89 -3.36 3.08
C ILE A 542 -27.51 -3.58 2.45
N LEU A 543 -26.46 -3.51 3.26
CA LEU A 543 -25.10 -3.79 2.80
C LEU A 543 -24.94 -5.24 2.35
N LYS A 544 -25.49 -6.23 3.07
CA LYS A 544 -25.45 -7.66 2.68
C LYS A 544 -26.13 -7.92 1.34
N ASN A 545 -27.24 -7.23 1.07
CA ASN A 545 -27.99 -7.36 -0.18
C ASN A 545 -27.48 -6.44 -1.31
N SER A 546 -26.43 -5.65 -1.06
CA SER A 546 -25.84 -4.77 -2.06
C SER A 546 -25.15 -5.56 -3.17
N PRO A 547 -25.21 -5.09 -4.44
CA PRO A 547 -24.59 -5.77 -5.56
C PRO A 547 -23.06 -5.76 -5.45
N TYR A 548 -22.42 -6.78 -6.02
CA TYR A 548 -20.98 -6.80 -6.21
C TYR A 548 -20.61 -6.04 -7.50
N PRO A 549 -19.53 -5.25 -7.50
CA PRO A 549 -18.89 -4.70 -8.70
C PRO A 549 -18.58 -5.77 -9.73
N GLN A 550 -18.57 -5.39 -11.01
CA GLN A 550 -18.11 -6.26 -12.10
C GLN A 550 -16.59 -6.18 -12.32
N VAL A 551 -15.93 -5.18 -11.73
CA VAL A 551 -14.49 -4.93 -11.83
C VAL A 551 -13.90 -4.95 -10.42
N LEU A 552 -12.84 -5.73 -10.22
CA LEU A 552 -11.95 -5.66 -9.07
C LEU A 552 -10.64 -5.02 -9.52
N PHE A 553 -10.17 -3.99 -8.80
CA PHE A 553 -8.90 -3.33 -9.08
C PHE A 553 -8.00 -3.35 -7.85
N ASN A 554 -6.78 -3.83 -8.03
CA ASN A 554 -5.78 -3.95 -6.98
C ASN A 554 -4.47 -3.27 -7.38
N TYR A 555 -3.89 -2.51 -6.45
CA TYR A 555 -2.52 -2.02 -6.55
C TYR A 555 -1.66 -2.67 -5.45
N LEU A 556 -0.83 -3.63 -5.86
CA LEU A 556 -0.04 -4.48 -4.98
C LEU A 556 1.31 -3.85 -4.58
N GLY A 557 1.63 -2.68 -5.13
CA GLY A 557 2.94 -2.04 -4.92
C GLY A 557 4.07 -2.85 -5.54
N ARG A 558 5.25 -2.85 -4.91
CA ARG A 558 6.43 -3.58 -5.40
C ARG A 558 6.36 -5.08 -5.08
N ILE A 559 6.37 -5.93 -6.11
CA ILE A 559 6.46 -7.39 -6.00
C ILE A 559 7.94 -7.79 -6.02
N GLY A 560 8.42 -8.41 -4.95
CA GLY A 560 9.83 -8.80 -4.79
C GLY A 560 10.29 -8.89 -3.34
N ILE A 561 9.53 -8.31 -2.41
CA ILE A 561 9.90 -8.20 -1.00
C ILE A 561 9.63 -9.50 -0.22
N LEU A 562 9.13 -10.58 -0.83
CA LEU A 562 8.88 -11.86 -0.12
C LEU A 562 10.15 -12.65 0.24
N LEU A 563 11.32 -12.20 -0.19
CA LEU A 563 12.56 -12.97 -0.06
C LEU A 563 13.12 -12.91 1.37
N PRO A 564 13.50 -14.06 1.95
CA PRO A 564 14.35 -14.09 3.13
C PRO A 564 15.68 -13.37 2.87
N GLU A 565 16.10 -12.52 3.81
CA GLU A 565 17.29 -11.68 3.65
C GLU A 565 18.59 -12.47 3.61
N ASP A 566 18.60 -13.64 4.26
CA ASP A 566 19.77 -14.51 4.33
C ASP A 566 20.07 -15.23 2.99
N GLY A 567 19.15 -15.14 2.02
CA GLY A 567 19.26 -15.77 0.70
C GLY A 567 19.30 -17.30 0.73
N SER A 568 18.98 -17.93 1.86
CA SER A 568 19.07 -19.38 2.06
C SER A 568 17.95 -20.14 1.36
N LEU A 569 16.76 -19.55 1.28
CA LEU A 569 15.66 -19.99 0.44
C LEU A 569 15.36 -18.88 -0.57
N LYS A 570 15.34 -19.23 -1.87
CA LYS A 570 15.14 -18.25 -2.94
C LYS A 570 13.80 -18.49 -3.61
N LEU A 571 12.99 -17.45 -3.80
CA LEU A 571 11.75 -17.59 -4.56
C LEU A 571 12.06 -17.97 -6.01
N VAL A 572 11.39 -18.99 -6.52
CA VAL A 572 11.49 -19.40 -7.93
C VAL A 572 10.42 -18.68 -8.71
N SER A 573 10.83 -17.58 -9.36
CA SER A 573 9.96 -16.83 -10.26
C SER A 573 9.53 -17.71 -11.44
N ASN A 574 8.22 -17.75 -11.72
CA ASN A 574 7.61 -18.50 -12.82
C ASN A 574 7.81 -20.03 -12.78
N GLY A 575 8.10 -20.59 -11.61
CA GLY A 575 8.11 -22.05 -11.43
C GLY A 575 6.68 -22.65 -11.43
N PRO A 576 6.53 -23.94 -11.77
CA PRO A 576 5.24 -24.61 -11.70
C PRO A 576 4.77 -24.70 -10.24
N VAL A 577 3.62 -24.12 -9.95
CA VAL A 577 2.97 -24.17 -8.63
C VAL A 577 1.63 -24.93 -8.70
N GLY A 578 1.28 -25.51 -9.84
CA GLY A 578 -0.02 -26.15 -10.02
C GLY A 578 -1.17 -25.15 -10.14
N ARG A 579 -2.39 -25.68 -10.21
CA ARG A 579 -3.61 -24.87 -10.21
C ARG A 579 -4.02 -24.51 -8.79
N GLU A 580 -3.99 -23.22 -8.46
CA GLU A 580 -4.34 -22.72 -7.14
C GLU A 580 -5.86 -22.73 -6.87
N ARG A 581 -6.66 -22.58 -7.94
CA ARG A 581 -8.13 -22.54 -7.90
C ARG A 581 -8.74 -23.71 -8.69
N SER A 582 -9.90 -24.19 -8.23
CA SER A 582 -10.65 -25.19 -8.99
C SER A 582 -11.13 -24.61 -10.32
N SER A 583 -10.89 -25.33 -11.42
CA SER A 583 -11.38 -24.94 -12.74
C SER A 583 -12.91 -24.96 -12.83
N LYS A 584 -13.60 -25.68 -11.93
CA LYS A 584 -15.06 -25.68 -11.86
C LYS A 584 -15.61 -24.47 -11.10
N GLY A 585 -14.74 -23.70 -10.43
CA GLY A 585 -15.15 -22.50 -9.72
C GLY A 585 -15.68 -21.44 -10.68
N LEU A 586 -16.60 -20.62 -10.18
CA LEU A 586 -17.00 -19.40 -10.86
C LEU A 586 -15.97 -18.30 -10.59
N ARG A 587 -15.92 -17.31 -11.47
CA ARG A 587 -15.24 -16.04 -11.21
C ARG A 587 -16.28 -15.03 -10.74
N ARG A 588 -15.94 -14.30 -9.67
CA ARG A 588 -16.88 -13.34 -9.06
C ARG A 588 -17.00 -12.06 -9.88
N TYR A 589 -15.88 -11.60 -10.44
CA TYR A 589 -15.77 -10.38 -11.21
C TYR A 589 -15.63 -10.72 -12.70
N LEU A 590 -16.09 -9.81 -13.57
CA LEU A 590 -15.82 -9.93 -15.01
C LEU A 590 -14.34 -9.61 -15.27
N PHE A 591 -13.84 -8.58 -14.61
CA PHE A 591 -12.45 -8.14 -14.66
C PHE A 591 -11.82 -8.17 -13.27
N GLU A 592 -10.68 -8.84 -13.14
CA GLU A 592 -9.76 -8.66 -12.01
C GLU A 592 -8.49 -8.03 -12.58
N ILE A 593 -8.19 -6.81 -12.14
CA ILE A 593 -7.09 -5.99 -12.65
C ILE A 593 -6.09 -5.83 -11.53
N ASN A 594 -4.97 -6.53 -11.64
CA ASN A 594 -3.89 -6.47 -10.66
C ASN A 594 -2.75 -5.63 -11.23
N SER A 595 -2.39 -4.56 -10.52
CA SER A 595 -1.27 -3.69 -10.86
C SER A 595 -0.14 -3.84 -9.84
N PHE A 596 1.09 -3.92 -10.33
CA PHE A 596 2.26 -4.16 -9.50
C PHE A 596 3.55 -3.67 -10.15
N ILE A 597 4.56 -3.38 -9.34
CA ILE A 597 5.88 -2.98 -9.81
C ILE A 597 6.82 -4.18 -9.73
N GLN A 598 7.42 -4.55 -10.86
CA GLN A 598 8.45 -5.59 -10.94
C GLN A 598 9.47 -5.18 -12.01
N ASP A 599 10.75 -5.40 -11.73
CA ASP A 599 11.85 -5.04 -12.64
C ASP A 599 11.80 -3.55 -13.03
N SER A 600 11.49 -2.68 -12.06
CA SER A 600 11.33 -1.22 -12.22
C SER A 600 10.25 -0.79 -13.22
N ARG A 601 9.28 -1.66 -13.52
CA ARG A 601 8.17 -1.39 -14.42
C ARG A 601 6.85 -1.64 -13.71
N LEU A 602 5.87 -0.76 -13.93
CA LEU A 602 4.49 -1.04 -13.57
C LEU A 602 3.90 -2.02 -14.58
N HIS A 603 3.49 -3.20 -14.10
CA HIS A 603 2.73 -4.19 -14.83
C HIS A 603 1.25 -4.09 -14.44
N LEU A 604 0.37 -4.34 -15.40
CA LEU A 604 -1.07 -4.51 -15.21
C LEU A 604 -1.51 -5.81 -15.84
N SER A 605 -1.99 -6.73 -15.01
CA SER A 605 -2.59 -7.99 -15.43
C SER A 605 -4.10 -7.88 -15.45
N TRP A 606 -4.69 -8.00 -16.65
CA TRP A 606 -6.12 -8.04 -16.89
C TRP A 606 -6.58 -9.48 -16.95
N ILE A 607 -7.28 -9.93 -15.91
CA ILE A 607 -7.79 -11.30 -15.80
C ILE A 607 -9.28 -11.29 -16.12
N TYR A 608 -9.68 -12.11 -17.09
CA TYR A 608 -11.04 -12.12 -17.65
C TYR A 608 -11.43 -13.55 -18.10
N SER A 609 -12.70 -13.74 -18.45
CA SER A 609 -13.17 -14.99 -19.05
C SER A 609 -13.21 -14.91 -20.57
N GLN A 610 -12.51 -15.82 -21.26
CA GLN A 610 -12.59 -15.95 -22.71
C GLN A 610 -13.97 -16.41 -23.22
N ASN A 611 -14.83 -16.89 -22.33
CA ASN A 611 -16.21 -17.22 -22.67
C ASN A 611 -17.07 -15.95 -22.79
N ILE A 612 -16.65 -14.82 -22.21
CA ILE A 612 -17.42 -13.56 -22.18
C ILE A 612 -16.80 -12.50 -23.09
N TYR A 613 -15.46 -12.48 -23.18
CA TYR A 613 -14.71 -11.48 -23.94
C TYR A 613 -13.75 -12.09 -24.95
N GLN A 614 -13.65 -11.45 -26.10
CA GLN A 614 -12.59 -11.68 -27.07
C GLN A 614 -11.28 -11.07 -26.57
N GLN A 615 -10.15 -11.68 -26.96
CA GLN A 615 -8.83 -11.18 -26.58
C GLN A 615 -8.58 -9.77 -27.15
N GLU A 616 -9.13 -9.47 -28.33
CA GLU A 616 -9.07 -8.17 -29.00
C GLU A 616 -9.67 -7.05 -28.15
N THR A 617 -10.82 -7.29 -27.52
CA THR A 617 -11.50 -6.34 -26.63
C THR A 617 -10.61 -6.01 -25.44
N ILE A 618 -10.00 -7.03 -24.82
CA ILE A 618 -9.15 -6.83 -23.63
C ILE A 618 -7.81 -6.19 -24.00
N ASN A 619 -7.27 -6.53 -25.16
CA ASN A 619 -6.10 -5.85 -25.73
C ASN A 619 -6.38 -4.36 -25.99
N ALA A 620 -7.57 -4.01 -26.47
CA ALA A 620 -7.96 -2.62 -26.69
C ALA A 620 -8.08 -1.87 -25.35
N LEU A 621 -8.77 -2.45 -24.36
CA LEU A 621 -8.93 -1.87 -23.03
C LEU A 621 -7.59 -1.66 -22.31
N SER A 622 -6.73 -2.69 -22.28
CA SER A 622 -5.42 -2.62 -21.63
C SER A 622 -4.48 -1.60 -22.29
N LYS A 623 -4.49 -1.49 -23.63
CA LYS A 623 -3.75 -0.44 -24.35
C LYS A 623 -4.32 0.95 -24.07
N ASN A 624 -5.65 1.09 -24.04
CA ASN A 624 -6.27 2.37 -23.74
C ASN A 624 -5.98 2.81 -22.30
N PHE A 625 -5.94 1.87 -21.35
CA PHE A 625 -5.51 2.13 -19.99
C PHE A 625 -4.09 2.70 -19.94
N LEU A 626 -3.12 2.04 -20.58
CA LEU A 626 -1.74 2.55 -20.60
C LEU A 626 -1.63 3.92 -21.29
N SER A 627 -2.41 4.15 -22.34
CA SER A 627 -2.49 5.44 -23.04
C SER A 627 -3.03 6.53 -22.11
N ASN A 628 -4.16 6.29 -21.44
CA ASN A 628 -4.76 7.23 -20.49
C ASN A 628 -3.82 7.51 -19.30
N LEU A 629 -3.18 6.47 -18.75
CA LEU A 629 -2.21 6.63 -17.67
C LEU A 629 -0.99 7.44 -18.12
N SER A 630 -0.44 7.16 -19.30
CA SER A 630 0.71 7.92 -19.83
C SER A 630 0.36 9.39 -20.07
N ARG A 631 -0.87 9.69 -20.54
CA ARG A 631 -1.36 11.07 -20.70
C ARG A 631 -1.53 11.78 -19.37
N ILE A 632 -2.01 11.07 -18.34
CA ILE A 632 -2.12 11.59 -16.97
C ILE A 632 -0.74 11.93 -16.42
N ILE A 633 0.23 11.01 -16.54
CA ILE A 633 1.61 11.23 -16.08
C ILE A 633 2.24 12.42 -16.80
N ALA A 634 2.12 12.46 -18.13
CA ALA A 634 2.65 13.56 -18.94
C ALA A 634 2.03 14.91 -18.54
N HIS A 635 0.72 14.96 -18.30
CA HIS A 635 0.04 16.15 -17.77
C HIS A 635 0.61 16.57 -16.43
N CYS A 636 0.76 15.64 -15.47
CA CYS A 636 1.24 15.97 -14.13
C CYS A 636 2.69 16.48 -14.07
N VAL A 637 3.51 16.25 -15.10
CA VAL A 637 4.89 16.76 -15.16
C VAL A 637 5.02 18.08 -15.91
N GLU A 638 3.92 18.63 -16.46
CA GLU A 638 3.92 19.94 -17.09
C GLU A 638 4.02 21.07 -16.06
N PRO A 639 4.80 22.16 -16.30
CA PRO A 639 4.98 23.23 -15.32
C PRO A 639 3.71 23.96 -14.91
N GLU A 640 2.72 24.02 -15.80
CA GLU A 640 1.43 24.69 -15.58
C GLU A 640 0.40 23.74 -14.93
N ALA A 641 0.72 22.45 -14.81
CA ALA A 641 -0.17 21.48 -14.21
C ALA A 641 -0.07 21.52 -12.69
N GLY A 642 -1.23 21.59 -12.06
CA GLY A 642 -1.33 21.40 -10.63
C GLY A 642 -2.62 21.95 -10.08
N GLY A 643 -2.73 21.87 -8.77
CA GLY A 643 -3.83 22.47 -8.03
C GLY A 643 -4.17 21.67 -6.80
N PHE A 644 -4.79 22.36 -5.87
CA PHE A 644 -5.18 21.78 -4.60
C PHE A 644 -6.63 21.32 -4.62
N THR A 645 -6.93 20.44 -3.67
CA THR A 645 -8.27 19.97 -3.37
C THR A 645 -8.54 20.07 -1.86
N PRO A 646 -9.80 19.99 -1.40
CA PRO A 646 -10.14 20.10 0.03
C PRO A 646 -9.33 19.17 0.93
N SER A 647 -9.07 17.93 0.48
CA SER A 647 -8.27 16.97 1.25
C SER A 647 -6.81 17.38 1.48
N ASP A 648 -6.30 18.38 0.75
CA ASP A 648 -4.98 18.98 1.02
C ASP A 648 -4.99 19.88 2.24
N PHE A 649 -6.16 20.29 2.74
CA PHE A 649 -6.31 21.17 3.90
C PHE A 649 -7.30 20.60 4.91
N PRO A 650 -7.08 19.38 5.44
CA PRO A 650 -8.07 18.66 6.25
C PRO A 650 -8.42 19.36 7.57
N LEU A 651 -7.59 20.32 8.01
CA LEU A 651 -7.85 21.10 9.24
C LEU A 651 -8.60 22.41 8.99
N ALA A 652 -8.74 22.83 7.73
CA ALA A 652 -9.25 24.14 7.32
C ALA A 652 -10.72 24.12 6.87
N ASP A 653 -11.32 22.93 6.72
CA ASP A 653 -12.74 22.75 6.36
C ASP A 653 -13.14 23.55 5.10
N LEU A 654 -12.29 23.50 4.08
CA LEU A 654 -12.48 24.23 2.82
C LEU A 654 -13.30 23.37 1.85
N ASP A 655 -14.19 24.00 1.08
CA ASP A 655 -14.81 23.37 -0.09
C ASP A 655 -14.11 23.83 -1.39
N ASP A 656 -14.44 23.20 -2.53
CA ASP A 656 -13.86 23.55 -3.83
C ASP A 656 -14.09 25.04 -4.17
N GLY A 657 -15.26 25.58 -3.82
CA GLY A 657 -15.57 26.98 -4.06
C GLY A 657 -14.79 27.93 -3.16
N ASP A 658 -14.31 27.50 -1.99
CA ASP A 658 -13.42 28.26 -1.12
C ASP A 658 -11.98 28.23 -1.64
N LEU A 659 -11.55 27.12 -2.25
CA LEU A 659 -10.24 26.99 -2.88
C LEU A 659 -10.13 27.82 -4.17
N ASP A 660 -11.16 27.82 -5.03
CA ASP A 660 -11.19 28.67 -6.23
C ASP A 660 -11.07 30.16 -5.84
N LYS A 661 -11.80 30.58 -4.80
CA LYS A 661 -11.69 31.95 -4.27
C LYS A 661 -10.32 32.26 -3.66
N LEU A 662 -9.62 31.26 -3.10
CA LEU A 662 -8.26 31.43 -2.57
C LEU A 662 -7.24 31.56 -3.71
N SER A 663 -7.41 30.78 -4.79
CA SER A 663 -6.59 30.89 -6.00
C SER A 663 -6.77 32.25 -6.66
N ASP A 664 -8.02 32.68 -6.86
CA ASP A 664 -8.35 34.00 -7.42
C ASP A 664 -7.79 35.16 -6.57
N LEU A 665 -7.67 34.96 -5.25
CA LEU A 665 -7.13 35.97 -4.34
C LEU A 665 -5.61 36.07 -4.43
N LEU A 666 -4.93 34.95 -4.66
CA LEU A 666 -3.48 34.91 -4.89
C LEU A 666 -3.13 35.53 -6.24
N ASP A 667 -3.91 35.24 -7.28
CA ASP A 667 -3.75 35.84 -8.61
C ASP A 667 -4.03 37.37 -8.63
N GLN A 668 -4.77 37.89 -7.65
CA GLN A 668 -5.04 39.33 -7.47
C GLN A 668 -3.99 40.06 -6.61
N ILE A 669 -3.12 39.31 -5.91
CA ILE A 669 -2.03 39.86 -5.10
C ILE A 669 -0.72 39.98 -5.92
N ASP A 670 -0.64 39.33 -7.09
CA ASP A 670 0.38 39.45 -8.15
C ASP A 670 0.13 40.59 -9.18
#